data_AF-W4LI08-F1
#
_entry.id   AF-W4LI08-F1
#
_cell.length_a   1.000
_cell.length_b   1.000
_cell.length_c   1.000
_cell.angle_alpha   90.00
_cell.angle_beta   90.00
_cell.angle_gamma   90.00
#
_symmetry.space_group_name_H-M   'P 1'
#
loop_
_entity.id
_entity.type
_entity.pdbx_description
1 polymer ?
#
loop_
_entity_poly.entity_id
_entity_poly.type
_entity_poly.pdbx_seq_one_letter_code
_entity_poly.pdbx_strand_id
1 'polypeptide(L)'
;MYHQSIPTQQRLHVEGIQYHLEQLCTTKLVRIGETDRKHLEDLASLFRQDSIPMDVVLTKLFPRYDEQHASGLWRQFKSRVNNKYLKRVAPDVSLFSTRSTASAKEKEVCFVSNSSSMISPQPTQTHQKDTHIVGEDEILRFYLKKLRGDSRYLDIRGMGATRANRVELQQVFTFLQVRMADEKLEKNSQLESSYLALQTALTKPNLVIVGDPGSGKTTLLRFIALKLALAHLGDELKNTLPQIGFEDELPFPIFVRLATFAQFLCDYSDDSYPTEAPQHFFRYLDHMLAGFHIRIPEAYLQNRLLAGRCILLLDGLDEIPNMKLRQRIVNILEYIVHSGQTIGNRHIITCRTRVYRGEFQFNMEFNRCELIPFNKDQVKAFVRSWVRSLYGISEGETGTALTKQADIYREELLDDIWSNFNVRQLAENPLILTILSVIHWSRRQLPEQRTELYDTAINFLLDSREWLSHIPNHLRKECLQTIALYMTNYPGGVRRTLGKIEAAKIVQNLLDMNQREAQEFLEQETLYSGILVSRVEGELEFWQPVFQEYLAALELSTQDDYWKIIEPQLFDDTWDEITVMLGGCRRRLGIKAASELIQKILDVNYSLNSKVRSIGIIGRIIQDIRPYGGNPTRDTGYEQTLLEMLPTFEEHRAEIDFQTRIEIGEALGQIGDPRLEDEEKNEILIRGGTFWMGTPDDVVERSYHSERGHISERPMHKVTVSDFLIDRYPVTVAQFQTFVEAGEEGYLDRHNWTPEGWSWREKEGLQNPKCWEAQLDYPNRPVVWVTWYEANAYARWAGKRLPTEAEWEYAARGTEGREYPYGESHFMHHYIKSNGSRGHAMPVGIAFGPTPEGVYDLCGNVLEWCQDWLGPYDSASQLDPEGPTRGQERIIRGGSLHFGALHLRAAKRSHGYPSSRSNCSGFRCVRPANSFAY
;
A
#
# COMPACT_ATOMS: atom_id res chain seq x y z
N MET A 1 -2.11 -5.75 37.43
CA MET A 1 -1.07 -4.94 38.11
C MET A 1 -0.66 -3.83 37.16
N TYR A 2 -1.04 -2.56 37.41
CA TYR A 2 -0.37 -1.31 37.00
C TYR A 2 -1.35 -0.15 37.29
N HIS A 3 -1.49 0.17 38.57
CA HIS A 3 -2.26 1.32 39.05
C HIS A 3 -1.43 2.13 40.05
N GLN A 4 -0.12 2.26 39.81
CA GLN A 4 0.77 2.95 40.74
C GLN A 4 1.78 3.82 39.98
N SER A 5 1.32 4.99 39.53
CA SER A 5 2.17 6.15 39.21
C SER A 5 1.35 7.42 39.01
N ILE A 6 0.41 7.71 39.94
CA ILE A 6 -0.23 9.03 40.08
C ILE A 6 -0.07 9.46 41.55
N PRO A 7 0.40 10.68 41.85
CA PRO A 7 0.50 11.17 43.23
C PRO A 7 -0.85 11.11 43.96
N THR A 8 -0.85 10.61 45.19
CA THR A 8 -2.04 10.27 46.00
C THR A 8 -3.03 11.43 46.19
N GLN A 9 -2.58 12.69 46.12
CA GLN A 9 -3.45 13.87 46.21
C GLN A 9 -4.31 14.14 44.96
N GLN A 10 -3.85 13.80 43.75
CA GLN A 10 -4.65 13.97 42.53
C GLN A 10 -5.69 12.84 42.36
N ARG A 11 -5.41 11.65 42.90
CA ARG A 11 -6.32 10.50 42.84
C ARG A 11 -7.61 10.72 43.65
N LEU A 12 -7.47 11.26 44.86
CA LEU A 12 -8.60 11.63 45.73
C LEU A 12 -9.46 12.75 45.12
N HIS A 13 -8.87 13.62 44.29
CA HIS A 13 -9.57 14.73 43.66
C HIS A 13 -10.41 14.28 42.44
N VAL A 14 -9.86 13.41 41.60
CA VAL A 14 -10.57 12.86 40.44
C VAL A 14 -11.67 11.87 40.84
N GLU A 15 -11.44 11.04 41.87
CA GLU A 15 -12.45 10.12 42.41
C GLU A 15 -13.60 10.88 43.12
N GLY A 16 -13.30 12.00 43.79
CA GLY A 16 -14.32 12.87 44.39
C GLY A 16 -15.22 13.56 43.36
N ILE A 17 -14.63 14.01 42.23
CA ILE A 17 -15.36 14.61 41.10
C ILE A 17 -16.21 13.57 40.37
N GLN A 18 -15.68 12.34 40.19
CA GLN A 18 -16.42 11.25 39.58
C GLN A 18 -17.61 10.80 40.43
N TYR A 19 -17.45 10.73 41.76
CA TYR A 19 -18.55 10.43 42.68
C TYR A 19 -19.65 11.52 42.67
N HIS A 20 -19.28 12.80 42.55
CA HIS A 20 -20.24 13.90 42.41
C HIS A 20 -20.98 13.90 41.06
N LEU A 21 -20.28 13.60 39.96
CA LEU A 21 -20.88 13.48 38.63
C LEU A 21 -21.80 12.27 38.52
N GLU A 22 -21.42 11.13 39.10
CA GLU A 22 -22.27 9.93 39.14
C GLU A 22 -23.54 10.17 39.96
N GLN A 23 -23.44 10.84 41.13
CA GLN A 23 -24.61 11.23 41.94
C GLN A 23 -25.54 12.24 41.22
N LEU A 24 -25.00 13.16 40.42
CA LEU A 24 -25.79 14.09 39.60
C LEU A 24 -26.52 13.38 38.46
N CYS A 25 -25.87 12.39 37.82
CA CYS A 25 -26.45 11.60 36.74
C CYS A 25 -27.51 10.60 37.24
N THR A 26 -27.33 9.99 38.41
CA THR A 26 -28.27 8.98 38.94
C THR A 26 -29.55 9.58 39.54
N THR A 27 -29.53 10.84 39.98
CA THR A 27 -30.64 11.36 40.81
C THR A 27 -31.59 12.33 40.10
N LYS A 28 -31.25 12.91 38.93
CA LYS A 28 -32.11 13.95 38.31
C LYS A 28 -32.24 13.99 36.78
N LEU A 29 -31.62 13.09 36.01
CA LEU A 29 -31.63 13.17 34.53
C LEU A 29 -32.34 12.00 33.81
N VAL A 30 -33.31 11.35 34.45
CA VAL A 30 -34.09 10.25 33.84
C VAL A 30 -35.46 10.70 33.27
N ARG A 31 -35.74 12.00 33.18
CA ARG A 31 -36.93 12.48 32.45
C ARG A 31 -36.58 13.59 31.48
N ILE A 32 -36.24 13.18 30.26
CA ILE A 32 -36.11 14.04 29.08
C ILE A 32 -37.53 14.43 28.67
N GLY A 33 -37.83 15.72 28.71
CA GLY A 33 -39.14 16.24 28.30
C GLY A 33 -39.24 17.76 28.33
N GLU A 34 -38.50 18.44 29.22
CA GLU A 34 -38.46 19.91 29.32
C GLU A 34 -37.34 20.25 30.32
N THR A 35 -36.22 20.84 29.89
CA THR A 35 -35.19 21.31 30.84
C THR A 35 -35.12 22.82 30.84
N ASP A 36 -35.59 23.36 31.97
CA ASP A 36 -35.58 24.74 32.40
C ASP A 36 -34.19 25.37 32.39
N ARG A 37 -34.12 26.60 31.86
CA ARG A 37 -32.95 27.48 31.75
C ARG A 37 -32.09 27.57 33.01
N LYS A 38 -32.69 27.38 34.18
CA LYS A 38 -32.05 27.46 35.50
C LYS A 38 -31.04 26.33 35.77
N HIS A 39 -31.29 25.11 35.29
CA HIS A 39 -30.39 23.97 35.51
C HIS A 39 -29.10 24.06 34.67
N LEU A 40 -29.18 24.67 33.48
CA LEU A 40 -28.02 24.94 32.62
C LEU A 40 -27.15 26.08 33.19
N GLU A 41 -27.77 27.06 33.85
CA GLU A 41 -27.07 28.15 34.55
C GLU A 41 -26.33 27.65 35.81
N ASP A 42 -26.92 26.71 36.55
CA ASP A 42 -26.28 26.10 37.72
C ASP A 42 -25.06 25.24 37.34
N LEU A 43 -25.16 24.42 36.28
CA LEU A 43 -24.03 23.68 35.71
C LEU A 43 -22.91 24.63 35.26
N ALA A 44 -23.23 25.69 34.53
CA ALA A 44 -22.24 26.68 34.09
C ALA A 44 -21.63 27.52 35.24
N SER A 45 -22.24 27.52 36.42
CA SER A 45 -21.68 28.17 37.61
C SER A 45 -20.69 27.28 38.35
N LEU A 46 -20.98 25.97 38.47
CA LEU A 46 -20.08 24.96 39.06
C LEU A 46 -18.77 24.85 38.29
N PHE A 47 -18.80 24.88 36.96
CA PHE A 47 -17.59 24.74 36.13
C PHE A 47 -16.76 26.02 35.98
N ARG A 48 -17.27 27.16 36.47
CA ARG A 48 -16.50 28.41 36.53
C ARG A 48 -15.43 28.41 37.63
N GLN A 49 -15.50 27.49 38.59
CA GLN A 49 -14.54 27.41 39.69
C GLN A 49 -13.30 26.55 39.37
N ASP A 50 -13.36 25.59 38.43
CA ASP A 50 -12.35 24.51 38.35
C ASP A 50 -11.57 24.40 37.02
N SER A 51 -11.68 25.35 36.08
CA SER A 51 -10.86 25.39 34.84
C SER A 51 -10.79 24.07 34.02
N ILE A 52 -11.92 23.37 33.87
CA ILE A 52 -11.97 22.09 33.11
C ILE A 52 -12.28 22.36 31.62
N PRO A 53 -11.50 21.80 30.68
CA PRO A 53 -11.77 21.90 29.24
C PRO A 53 -13.13 21.29 28.81
N MET A 54 -13.89 22.00 27.97
CA MET A 54 -15.28 21.64 27.57
C MET A 54 -15.38 20.37 26.72
N ASP A 55 -14.32 20.01 26.01
CA ASP A 55 -14.17 18.78 25.22
C ASP A 55 -14.21 17.51 26.09
N VAL A 56 -13.60 17.55 27.28
CA VAL A 56 -13.63 16.46 28.27
C VAL A 56 -15.04 16.28 28.86
N VAL A 57 -15.79 17.37 28.99
CA VAL A 57 -17.16 17.38 29.51
C VAL A 57 -18.13 16.74 28.52
N LEU A 58 -17.98 17.04 27.23
CA LEU A 58 -18.84 16.51 26.17
C LEU A 58 -18.61 15.02 25.93
N THR A 59 -17.38 14.54 26.00
CA THR A 59 -17.06 13.11 25.86
C THR A 59 -17.59 12.27 27.02
N LYS A 60 -17.70 12.83 28.23
CA LYS A 60 -18.22 12.11 29.40
C LYS A 60 -19.74 12.20 29.59
N LEU A 61 -20.40 13.25 29.12
CA LEU A 61 -21.86 13.39 29.22
C LEU A 61 -22.62 12.59 28.15
N PHE A 62 -22.00 12.31 26.99
CA PHE A 62 -22.66 11.61 25.89
C PHE A 62 -21.88 10.37 25.38
N PRO A 63 -21.46 9.43 26.25
CA PRO A 63 -20.59 8.32 25.84
C PRO A 63 -21.30 7.22 25.02
N ARG A 64 -22.61 7.34 24.72
CA ARG A 64 -23.42 6.25 24.14
C ARG A 64 -24.39 6.65 23.01
N TYR A 65 -24.16 7.75 22.29
CA TYR A 65 -25.00 8.11 21.15
C TYR A 65 -24.17 8.25 19.86
N ASP A 66 -24.72 7.73 18.77
CA ASP A 66 -24.21 7.78 17.39
C ASP A 66 -23.89 9.24 16.94
N GLU A 67 -22.78 9.41 16.20
CA GLU A 67 -22.18 10.69 15.79
C GLU A 67 -23.17 11.61 15.06
N GLN A 68 -24.13 11.06 14.31
CA GLN A 68 -25.18 11.85 13.65
C GLN A 68 -26.14 12.53 14.64
N HIS A 69 -26.44 11.91 15.78
CA HIS A 69 -27.37 12.48 16.77
C HIS A 69 -26.68 13.52 17.68
N ALA A 70 -25.39 13.36 17.96
CA ALA A 70 -24.59 14.34 18.70
C ALA A 70 -24.47 15.68 17.94
N SER A 71 -24.34 15.63 16.61
CA SER A 71 -24.35 16.79 15.71
C SER A 71 -25.65 17.60 15.78
N GLY A 72 -26.81 16.92 15.83
CA GLY A 72 -28.12 17.56 15.95
C GLY A 72 -28.33 18.28 17.30
N LEU A 73 -27.94 17.64 18.40
CA LEU A 73 -27.98 18.24 19.74
C LEU A 73 -27.01 19.42 19.87
N TRP A 74 -25.84 19.33 19.24
CA TRP A 74 -24.86 20.43 19.18
C TRP A 74 -25.39 21.65 18.42
N ARG A 75 -26.07 21.44 17.28
CA ARG A 75 -26.73 22.54 16.55
C ARG A 75 -27.83 23.20 17.38
N GLN A 76 -28.62 22.42 18.12
CA GLN A 76 -29.66 22.96 19.02
C GLN A 76 -29.06 23.68 20.24
N PHE A 77 -27.93 23.22 20.75
CA PHE A 77 -27.19 23.88 21.83
C PHE A 77 -26.62 25.23 21.38
N LYS A 78 -25.99 25.26 20.19
CA LYS A 78 -25.40 26.45 19.58
C LYS A 78 -26.44 27.52 19.19
N SER A 79 -27.66 27.11 18.82
CA SER A 79 -28.73 28.07 18.50
C SER A 79 -29.38 28.70 19.74
N ARG A 80 -29.33 28.03 20.91
CA ARG A 80 -29.99 28.48 22.15
C ARG A 80 -29.08 29.30 23.07
N VAL A 81 -27.76 29.13 23.01
CA VAL A 81 -26.81 29.92 23.82
C VAL A 81 -26.41 31.18 23.04
N ASN A 82 -27.10 32.28 23.32
CA ASN A 82 -26.94 33.56 22.62
C ASN A 82 -25.50 34.11 22.71
N ASN A 83 -25.05 34.74 21.61
CA ASN A 83 -23.68 35.18 21.26
C ASN A 83 -23.02 36.21 22.21
N LYS A 84 -23.67 36.53 23.35
CA LYS A 84 -23.20 37.51 24.34
C LYS A 84 -22.38 36.89 25.47
N TYR A 85 -22.48 35.58 25.70
CA TYR A 85 -21.77 34.90 26.80
C TYR A 85 -20.36 34.43 26.44
N LEU A 86 -20.11 34.07 25.18
CA LEU A 86 -18.79 33.61 24.71
C LEU A 86 -17.73 34.73 24.66
N LYS A 87 -18.14 36.00 24.59
CA LYS A 87 -17.21 37.15 24.60
C LYS A 87 -16.62 37.48 25.98
N ARG A 88 -17.05 36.83 27.07
CA ARG A 88 -16.56 37.11 28.44
C ARG A 88 -15.55 36.10 28.98
N VAL A 89 -15.21 35.03 28.25
CA VAL A 89 -14.42 33.89 28.77
C VAL A 89 -13.01 33.79 28.18
N ALA A 90 -12.54 34.74 27.37
CA ALA A 90 -11.14 34.74 26.90
C ALA A 90 -10.54 36.16 26.82
N PRO A 91 -9.75 36.59 27.82
CA PRO A 91 -8.96 37.81 27.70
C PRO A 91 -7.54 37.61 27.13
N ASP A 92 -6.95 36.42 27.12
CA ASP A 92 -5.50 36.25 26.87
C ASP A 92 -5.14 35.47 25.59
N VAL A 93 -5.57 35.96 24.43
CA VAL A 93 -4.87 35.68 23.17
C VAL A 93 -4.82 36.96 22.34
N SER A 94 -3.88 37.83 22.68
CA SER A 94 -3.48 38.94 21.82
C SER A 94 -2.00 38.78 21.47
N LEU A 95 -1.69 38.25 20.30
CA LEU A 95 -0.49 38.60 19.54
C LEU A 95 -0.77 38.37 18.04
N PHE A 96 -0.64 39.47 17.30
CA PHE A 96 -0.66 39.68 15.84
C PHE A 96 -2.00 39.98 15.16
N SER A 97 -2.30 41.28 15.18
CA SER A 97 -3.29 41.98 14.38
C SER A 97 -2.86 42.19 12.92
N THR A 98 -3.78 42.00 11.98
CA THR A 98 -3.77 42.61 10.65
C THR A 98 -4.16 44.09 10.74
N ARG A 99 -3.36 44.97 10.13
CA ARG A 99 -3.67 46.40 9.93
C ARG A 99 -4.81 46.59 8.92
N SER A 100 -5.72 47.53 9.20
CA SER A 100 -6.49 48.25 8.19
C SER A 100 -6.99 49.62 8.70
N THR A 101 -6.39 50.66 8.11
CA THR A 101 -6.86 52.02 7.76
C THR A 101 -7.85 52.84 8.61
N ALA A 102 -7.40 54.07 8.94
CA ALA A 102 -8.02 55.39 8.64
C ALA A 102 -8.40 56.33 9.82
N SER A 103 -7.84 57.55 9.71
CA SER A 103 -8.45 58.87 10.02
C SER A 103 -8.47 59.43 11.46
N ALA A 104 -7.49 60.31 11.70
CA ALA A 104 -7.60 61.68 12.23
C ALA A 104 -8.49 61.97 13.47
N LYS A 105 -7.85 62.44 14.55
CA LYS A 105 -8.16 63.75 15.17
C LYS A 105 -7.09 64.20 16.17
N GLU A 106 -6.86 65.50 16.13
CA GLU A 106 -5.92 66.32 16.88
C GLU A 106 -6.06 66.18 18.41
N LYS A 107 -4.94 66.35 19.12
CA LYS A 107 -4.83 67.29 20.24
C LYS A 107 -3.37 67.53 20.63
N GLU A 108 -2.96 68.79 20.46
CA GLU A 108 -1.81 69.44 21.09
C GLU A 108 -1.84 69.29 22.62
N VAL A 109 -0.67 69.39 23.28
CA VAL A 109 -0.35 70.45 24.27
C VAL A 109 0.95 70.13 25.05
N CYS A 110 1.87 71.10 24.93
CA CYS A 110 2.90 71.61 25.86
C CYS A 110 4.13 70.80 26.32
N PHE A 111 5.27 71.26 25.78
CA PHE A 111 6.56 71.48 26.44
C PHE A 111 6.45 72.19 27.81
N VAL A 112 7.29 71.82 28.79
CA VAL A 112 8.13 72.74 29.60
C VAL A 112 9.41 72.02 30.07
N SER A 113 10.50 72.79 29.98
CA SER A 113 11.91 72.68 30.32
C SER A 113 12.34 72.14 31.70
N ASN A 114 13.55 71.58 31.79
CA ASN A 114 14.65 72.23 32.52
C ASN A 114 16.04 71.64 32.22
N SER A 115 17.01 72.54 32.15
CA SER A 115 18.42 72.39 31.79
C SER A 115 19.35 72.43 33.02
N SER A 116 20.58 71.94 32.82
CA SER A 116 21.82 72.21 33.61
C SER A 116 21.95 71.40 34.91
N SER A 117 23.11 70.88 35.36
CA SER A 117 24.52 71.00 34.96
C SER A 117 25.33 69.90 35.66
N MET A 118 26.53 69.63 35.13
CA MET A 118 27.60 68.74 35.60
C MET A 118 27.86 68.75 37.12
N ILE A 119 28.21 67.57 37.67
CA ILE A 119 29.35 67.29 38.58
C ILE A 119 29.47 65.75 38.71
N SER A 120 30.63 65.20 38.36
CA SER A 120 31.01 63.80 38.60
C SER A 120 31.31 63.56 40.08
N PRO A 121 31.01 62.36 40.64
CA PRO A 121 32.12 61.55 41.14
C PRO A 121 31.95 60.02 40.99
N GLN A 122 33.03 59.41 40.50
CA GLN A 122 33.55 58.04 40.74
C GLN A 122 32.70 56.77 40.50
N PRO A 123 33.33 55.70 39.95
CA PRO A 123 32.64 54.46 39.63
C PRO A 123 32.45 53.61 40.90
N THR A 124 31.21 53.51 41.37
CA THR A 124 30.82 52.43 42.28
C THR A 124 30.78 51.12 41.51
N GLN A 125 31.63 50.19 41.93
CA GLN A 125 31.63 48.78 41.54
C GLN A 125 30.21 48.21 41.58
N THR A 126 29.60 48.03 40.42
CA THR A 126 28.44 47.14 40.26
C THR A 126 28.94 45.85 39.64
N HIS A 127 28.91 44.80 40.46
CA HIS A 127 29.15 43.40 40.12
C HIS A 127 28.82 43.08 38.66
N GLN A 128 29.87 42.84 37.87
CA GLN A 128 29.79 41.96 36.72
C GLN A 128 29.22 40.63 37.23
N LYS A 129 27.97 40.35 36.90
CA LYS A 129 27.50 38.97 36.90
C LYS A 129 28.35 38.26 35.85
N ASP A 130 29.27 37.42 36.30
CA ASP A 130 30.00 36.47 35.49
C ASP A 130 29.03 35.77 34.53
N THR A 131 29.03 36.21 33.29
CA THR A 131 28.43 35.47 32.19
C THR A 131 29.37 34.32 31.92
N HIS A 132 29.06 33.14 32.48
CA HIS A 132 29.63 31.89 32.01
C HIS A 132 29.36 31.79 30.49
N ILE A 133 30.39 32.06 29.69
CA ILE A 133 30.41 31.74 28.28
C ILE A 133 30.52 30.22 28.23
N VAL A 134 29.44 29.56 27.80
CA VAL A 134 29.42 28.13 27.52
C VAL A 134 30.54 27.84 26.52
N GLY A 135 31.41 26.88 26.81
CA GLY A 135 32.51 26.52 25.90
C GLY A 135 31.97 26.03 24.56
N GLU A 136 32.70 26.26 23.46
CA GLU A 136 32.28 25.87 22.10
C GLU A 136 31.87 24.39 21.99
N ASP A 137 32.51 23.51 22.78
CA ASP A 137 32.22 22.08 22.86
C ASP A 137 30.85 21.74 23.47
N GLU A 138 30.36 22.57 24.38
CA GLU A 138 29.08 22.34 25.06
C GLU A 138 27.89 22.77 24.18
N ILE A 139 28.06 23.84 23.40
CA ILE A 139 27.12 24.26 22.34
C ILE A 139 27.02 23.18 21.26
N LEU A 140 28.17 22.67 20.82
CA LEU A 140 28.28 21.59 19.83
C LEU A 140 27.49 20.36 20.28
N ARG A 141 27.74 19.89 21.51
CA ARG A 141 27.04 18.74 22.08
C ARG A 141 25.53 18.99 22.18
N PHE A 142 25.11 20.21 22.48
CA PHE A 142 23.67 20.52 22.58
C PHE A 142 22.98 20.47 21.22
N TYR A 143 23.55 21.12 20.21
CA TYR A 143 23.04 21.08 18.83
C TYR A 143 22.93 19.62 18.33
N LEU A 144 24.01 18.84 18.47
CA LEU A 144 24.05 17.45 18.03
C LEU A 144 23.04 16.57 18.80
N LYS A 145 22.84 16.81 20.10
CA LYS A 145 21.81 16.10 20.89
C LYS A 145 20.39 16.42 20.42
N LYS A 146 20.09 17.68 20.05
CA LYS A 146 18.79 18.02 19.46
C LYS A 146 18.65 17.40 18.07
N LEU A 147 19.66 17.51 17.20
CA LEU A 147 19.63 16.91 15.87
C LEU A 147 19.39 15.40 15.93
N ARG A 148 20.06 14.71 16.87
CA ARG A 148 19.82 13.31 17.20
C ARG A 148 18.36 13.10 17.65
N GLY A 149 17.85 13.90 18.60
CA GLY A 149 16.48 13.80 19.09
C GLY A 149 15.42 13.96 17.98
N ASP A 150 15.58 14.97 17.14
CA ASP A 150 14.68 15.32 16.04
C ASP A 150 14.75 14.31 14.89
N SER A 151 15.85 13.57 14.75
CA SER A 151 16.07 12.59 13.67
C SER A 151 15.95 11.13 14.09
N ARG A 152 15.90 10.83 15.40
CA ARG A 152 15.96 9.46 15.92
C ARG A 152 14.73 8.61 15.62
N TYR A 153 13.54 9.20 15.59
CA TYR A 153 12.29 8.45 15.53
C TYR A 153 11.51 8.71 14.25
N LEU A 154 10.98 7.65 13.65
CA LEU A 154 9.87 7.76 12.72
C LEU A 154 8.60 8.04 13.53
N ASP A 155 7.91 9.13 13.22
CA ASP A 155 6.72 9.55 13.93
C ASP A 155 5.49 8.99 13.21
N ILE A 156 4.82 8.03 13.84
CA ILE A 156 3.68 7.33 13.28
C ILE A 156 2.47 7.76 14.11
N ARG A 157 1.94 8.96 13.83
CA ARG A 157 0.71 9.46 14.44
C ARG A 157 -0.45 9.22 13.48
N GLY A 158 -1.62 8.85 13.97
CA GLY A 158 -2.81 8.67 13.13
C GLY A 158 -3.69 7.46 13.48
N MET A 159 -3.34 6.65 14.47
CA MET A 159 -4.28 5.71 15.09
C MET A 159 -4.08 5.78 16.60
N GLY A 160 -5.16 5.64 17.38
CA GLY A 160 -5.11 5.59 18.85
C GLY A 160 -4.28 4.46 19.47
N ALA A 161 -3.33 3.88 18.73
CA ALA A 161 -2.35 2.91 19.17
C ALA A 161 -1.35 3.58 20.12
N THR A 162 -1.58 3.42 21.42
CA THR A 162 -0.76 3.98 22.50
C THR A 162 0.71 3.49 22.53
N ARG A 163 1.09 2.45 21.76
CA ARG A 163 2.44 1.84 21.79
C ARG A 163 3.26 1.95 20.50
N ALA A 164 2.68 2.21 19.33
CA ALA A 164 3.41 2.20 18.05
C ALA A 164 3.89 3.59 17.59
N ASN A 165 3.79 4.61 18.45
CA ASN A 165 3.95 6.01 18.04
C ASN A 165 5.38 6.41 17.66
N ARG A 166 6.40 5.63 18.05
CA ARG A 166 7.81 5.96 17.79
C ARG A 166 8.65 4.71 17.54
N VAL A 167 9.10 4.56 16.30
CA VAL A 167 10.03 3.51 15.88
C VAL A 167 11.40 4.14 15.65
N GLU A 168 12.47 3.51 16.13
CA GLU A 168 13.83 4.05 15.91
C GLU A 168 14.20 3.97 14.43
N LEU A 169 14.48 5.14 13.83
CA LEU A 169 14.76 5.25 12.41
C LEU A 169 15.92 4.35 12.00
N GLN A 170 16.99 4.30 12.80
CA GLN A 170 18.16 3.46 12.50
C GLN A 170 17.85 1.95 12.46
N GLN A 171 16.81 1.50 13.17
CA GLN A 171 16.45 0.09 13.23
C GLN A 171 15.63 -0.34 12.03
N VAL A 172 14.85 0.58 11.44
CA VAL A 172 13.91 0.28 10.35
C VAL A 172 14.32 0.85 9.00
N PHE A 173 15.38 1.66 8.96
CA PHE A 173 15.87 2.24 7.72
C PHE A 173 16.31 1.14 6.74
N THR A 174 15.77 1.18 5.53
CA THR A 174 16.16 0.31 4.42
C THR A 174 16.77 1.17 3.34
N PHE A 175 17.99 0.82 2.90
CA PHE A 175 18.70 1.60 1.89
C PHE A 175 17.94 1.64 0.58
N LEU A 176 17.81 2.85 0.03
CA LEU A 176 17.11 3.13 -1.21
C LEU A 176 18.01 2.82 -2.40
N GLN A 177 17.40 2.45 -3.53
CA GLN A 177 18.09 2.39 -4.80
C GLN A 177 17.92 3.71 -5.52
N VAL A 178 18.88 4.04 -6.38
CA VAL A 178 18.87 5.30 -7.10
C VAL A 178 19.28 5.17 -8.56
N ARG A 179 18.83 6.13 -9.34
CA ARG A 179 19.25 6.35 -10.73
C ARG A 179 19.90 7.73 -10.85
N MET A 180 21.14 7.79 -11.35
CA MET A 180 21.79 9.07 -11.67
C MET A 180 21.23 9.63 -12.97
N ALA A 181 21.04 10.95 -13.04
CA ALA A 181 20.79 11.62 -14.30
C ALA A 181 22.14 11.95 -14.96
N ASP A 182 22.37 11.41 -16.16
CA ASP A 182 23.49 11.65 -17.09
C ASP A 182 24.70 10.69 -17.07
N GLU A 183 24.60 9.63 -17.89
CA GLU A 183 25.56 9.37 -18.96
C GLU A 183 24.80 9.52 -20.28
N LYS A 184 25.37 10.19 -21.29
CA LYS A 184 24.78 10.34 -22.62
C LYS A 184 24.38 8.95 -23.17
N LEU A 185 23.09 8.63 -23.14
CA LEU A 185 22.54 7.48 -23.84
C LEU A 185 22.64 7.73 -25.34
N GLU A 186 23.76 7.31 -25.93
CA GLU A 186 23.82 7.02 -27.35
C GLU A 186 22.71 6.02 -27.68
N LYS A 187 21.81 6.44 -28.56
CA LYS A 187 20.78 5.59 -29.14
C LYS A 187 21.48 4.39 -29.79
N ASN A 188 21.29 3.22 -29.18
CA ASN A 188 21.57 1.85 -29.67
C ASN A 188 22.60 1.09 -28.83
N SER A 189 22.21 0.66 -27.64
CA SER A 189 22.50 -0.69 -27.12
C SER A 189 21.77 -0.89 -25.79
N GLN A 190 21.08 -2.03 -25.68
CA GLN A 190 20.52 -2.68 -24.48
C GLN A 190 20.16 -1.78 -23.27
N LEU A 191 18.87 -1.48 -23.16
CA LEU A 191 18.21 -0.84 -22.02
C LEU A 191 18.30 -1.69 -20.74
N GLU A 192 19.40 -1.58 -20.02
CA GLU A 192 19.43 -1.67 -18.55
C GLU A 192 20.11 -0.40 -18.03
N SER A 193 19.31 0.59 -17.60
CA SER A 193 19.83 1.71 -16.83
C SER A 193 20.48 1.15 -15.57
N SER A 194 21.79 1.34 -15.38
CA SER A 194 22.53 0.84 -14.22
C SER A 194 21.96 1.45 -12.93
N TYR A 195 21.27 0.62 -12.15
CA TYR A 195 20.82 0.99 -10.81
C TYR A 195 22.03 1.05 -9.88
N LEU A 196 22.17 2.15 -9.14
CA LEU A 196 23.24 2.29 -8.15
C LEU A 196 22.69 2.20 -6.73
N ALA A 197 23.55 1.73 -5.83
CA ALA A 197 23.35 1.90 -4.40
C ALA A 197 23.41 3.39 -4.06
N LEU A 198 22.49 3.87 -3.21
CA LEU A 198 22.43 5.28 -2.81
C LEU A 198 23.77 5.80 -2.24
N GLN A 199 24.53 4.94 -1.54
CA GLN A 199 25.83 5.28 -0.98
C GLN A 199 26.78 5.85 -2.04
N THR A 200 26.75 5.29 -3.27
CA THR A 200 27.59 5.78 -4.36
C THR A 200 27.18 7.18 -4.79
N ALA A 201 25.87 7.50 -4.81
CA ALA A 201 25.40 8.84 -5.13
C ALA A 201 25.79 9.87 -4.06
N LEU A 202 25.80 9.48 -2.77
CA LEU A 202 26.19 10.34 -1.64
C LEU A 202 27.66 10.79 -1.67
N THR A 203 28.51 10.14 -2.48
CA THR A 203 29.91 10.57 -2.69
C THR A 203 30.02 11.81 -3.58
N LYS A 204 29.00 12.13 -4.36
CA LYS A 204 29.02 13.26 -5.30
C LYS A 204 28.87 14.60 -4.56
N PRO A 205 29.64 15.64 -4.91
CA PRO A 205 29.42 16.98 -4.39
C PRO A 205 28.13 17.56 -4.96
N ASN A 206 27.51 18.51 -4.24
CA ASN A 206 26.34 19.27 -4.71
C ASN A 206 25.25 18.36 -5.30
N LEU A 207 24.71 17.49 -4.46
CA LEU A 207 23.75 16.47 -4.84
C LEU A 207 22.32 16.97 -4.66
N VAL A 208 21.48 16.78 -5.69
CA VAL A 208 20.04 16.94 -5.60
C VAL A 208 19.37 15.59 -5.71
N ILE A 209 18.67 15.21 -4.64
CA ILE A 209 17.90 13.97 -4.54
C ILE A 209 16.45 14.28 -4.89
N VAL A 210 15.99 13.69 -6.00
CA VAL A 210 14.62 13.79 -6.47
C VAL A 210 13.85 12.50 -6.24
N GLY A 211 12.54 12.61 -6.07
CA GLY A 211 11.67 11.43 -5.97
C GLY A 211 10.22 11.78 -5.72
N ASP A 212 9.35 10.82 -5.89
CA ASP A 212 7.90 10.96 -5.71
C ASP A 212 7.50 11.15 -4.23
N PRO A 213 6.27 11.58 -3.92
CA PRO A 213 5.77 11.61 -2.55
C PRO A 213 5.91 10.24 -1.86
N GLY A 214 6.30 10.24 -0.59
CA GLY A 214 6.49 9.00 0.18
C GLY A 214 7.73 8.17 -0.17
N SER A 215 8.53 8.55 -1.19
CA SER A 215 9.77 7.85 -1.58
C SER A 215 10.88 7.81 -0.51
N GLY A 216 10.75 8.55 0.59
CA GLY A 216 11.70 8.52 1.69
C GLY A 216 12.81 9.58 1.66
N LYS A 217 12.70 10.64 0.85
CA LYS A 217 13.68 11.76 0.78
C LYS A 217 14.02 12.37 2.15
N THR A 218 13.02 12.89 2.86
CA THR A 218 13.19 13.45 4.20
C THR A 218 13.71 12.42 5.19
N THR A 219 13.20 11.19 5.11
CA THR A 219 13.63 10.06 5.96
C THR A 219 15.12 9.76 5.77
N LEU A 220 15.62 9.82 4.53
CA LEU A 220 17.03 9.67 4.20
C LEU A 220 17.89 10.79 4.80
N LEU A 221 17.52 12.06 4.62
CA LEU A 221 18.30 13.16 5.19
C LEU A 221 18.32 13.11 6.72
N ARG A 222 17.21 12.74 7.35
CA ARG A 222 17.15 12.50 8.81
C ARG A 222 18.04 11.33 9.22
N PHE A 223 18.09 10.25 8.44
CA PHE A 223 18.99 9.12 8.70
C PHE A 223 20.47 9.56 8.64
N ILE A 224 20.86 10.31 7.61
CA ILE A 224 22.23 10.87 7.47
C ILE A 224 22.55 11.79 8.67
N ALA A 225 21.64 12.71 9.01
CA ALA A 225 21.80 13.62 10.13
C ALA A 225 21.96 12.87 11.47
N LEU A 226 21.15 11.84 11.69
CA LEU A 226 21.21 10.99 12.88
C LEU A 226 22.56 10.28 12.99
N LYS A 227 23.02 9.64 11.91
CA LYS A 227 24.29 8.90 11.90
C LYS A 227 25.50 9.81 12.13
N LEU A 228 25.54 10.98 11.49
CA LEU A 228 26.60 11.97 11.73
C LEU A 228 26.54 12.53 13.16
N ALA A 229 25.35 12.81 13.69
CA ALA A 229 25.21 13.28 15.07
C ALA A 229 25.70 12.27 16.10
N LEU A 230 25.38 10.98 15.93
CA LEU A 230 25.87 9.89 16.78
C LEU A 230 27.39 9.75 16.71
N ALA A 231 27.97 9.84 15.51
CA ALA A 231 29.43 9.77 15.32
C ALA A 231 30.16 10.93 16.02
N HIS A 232 29.67 12.17 15.92
CA HIS A 232 30.25 13.33 16.63
C HIS A 232 30.07 13.27 18.15
N LEU A 233 29.01 12.62 18.64
CA LEU A 233 28.78 12.42 20.08
C LEU A 233 29.63 11.28 20.68
N GLY A 234 30.35 10.52 19.83
CA GLY A 234 31.19 9.39 20.25
C GLY A 234 30.43 8.08 20.48
N ASP A 235 29.16 8.00 20.07
CA ASP A 235 28.30 6.85 20.32
C ASP A 235 28.61 5.65 19.37
N GLU A 236 29.03 5.90 18.11
CA GLU A 236 29.22 4.83 17.09
C GLU A 236 30.29 5.14 16.00
N LEU A 237 31.54 5.42 16.36
CA LEU A 237 32.55 5.89 15.37
C LEU A 237 33.00 4.87 14.30
N LYS A 238 33.02 3.56 14.59
CA LYS A 238 33.69 2.57 13.70
C LYS A 238 32.84 1.96 12.58
N ASN A 239 31.51 1.99 12.68
CA ASN A 239 30.62 1.30 11.72
C ASN A 239 29.69 2.25 10.94
N THR A 240 29.71 3.55 11.26
CA THR A 240 28.66 4.50 10.83
C THR A 240 28.96 5.20 9.51
N LEU A 241 30.22 5.57 9.28
CA LEU A 241 30.62 6.37 8.11
C LEU A 241 30.51 5.61 6.77
N PRO A 242 30.93 4.34 6.66
CA PRO A 242 30.82 3.61 5.39
C PRO A 242 29.36 3.42 4.93
N GLN A 243 28.42 3.29 5.87
CA GLN A 243 26.99 3.11 5.59
C GLN A 243 26.37 4.32 4.87
N ILE A 244 26.91 5.51 5.08
CA ILE A 244 26.46 6.76 4.46
C ILE A 244 27.44 7.27 3.39
N GLY A 245 28.40 6.45 2.95
CA GLY A 245 29.32 6.77 1.86
C GLY A 245 30.50 7.67 2.24
N PHE A 246 30.92 7.63 3.52
CA PHE A 246 32.09 8.36 4.02
C PHE A 246 33.15 7.37 4.50
N GLU A 247 34.40 7.54 4.09
CA GLU A 247 35.50 6.60 4.43
C GLU A 247 36.38 7.12 5.57
N ASP A 248 36.92 8.36 5.48
CA ASP A 248 37.88 8.87 6.46
C ASP A 248 37.54 10.25 7.09
N GLU A 249 36.61 11.02 6.50
CA GLU A 249 36.23 12.34 7.00
C GLU A 249 34.84 12.35 7.63
N LEU A 250 34.75 12.95 8.83
CA LEU A 250 33.50 13.14 9.57
C LEU A 250 33.01 14.59 9.42
N PRO A 251 32.19 14.91 8.40
CA PRO A 251 31.70 16.27 8.20
C PRO A 251 30.73 16.67 9.31
N PHE A 252 30.69 17.95 9.65
CA PHE A 252 29.73 18.47 10.62
C PHE A 252 28.34 18.64 9.98
N PRO A 253 27.28 17.97 10.49
CA PRO A 253 25.96 18.04 9.87
C PRO A 253 25.25 19.35 10.21
N ILE A 254 24.74 20.04 9.19
CA ILE A 254 23.81 21.17 9.34
C ILE A 254 22.52 20.81 8.60
N PHE A 255 21.46 20.51 9.36
CA PHE A 255 20.15 20.15 8.81
C PHE A 255 19.22 21.36 8.81
N VAL A 256 18.64 21.67 7.64
CA VAL A 256 17.72 22.79 7.45
C VAL A 256 16.48 22.32 6.69
N ARG A 257 15.29 22.54 7.27
CA ARG A 257 14.03 22.44 6.52
C ARG A 257 13.81 23.72 5.74
N LEU A 258 13.82 23.64 4.42
CA LEU A 258 13.72 24.82 3.54
C LEU A 258 12.40 25.57 3.71
N ALA A 259 11.31 24.87 4.06
CA ALA A 259 10.04 25.50 4.43
C ALA A 259 10.17 26.45 5.63
N THR A 260 10.95 26.08 6.66
CA THR A 260 11.16 26.96 7.83
C THR A 260 12.06 28.15 7.52
N PHE A 261 13.02 27.98 6.61
CA PHE A 261 13.81 29.11 6.10
C PHE A 261 12.96 30.06 5.27
N ALA A 262 12.08 29.53 4.42
CA ALA A 262 11.12 30.33 3.66
C ALA A 262 10.21 31.15 4.58
N GLN A 263 9.68 30.53 5.65
CA GLN A 263 8.87 31.23 6.64
C GLN A 263 9.66 32.37 7.32
N PHE A 264 10.91 32.12 7.71
CA PHE A 264 11.78 33.16 8.28
C PHE A 264 11.96 34.36 7.35
N LEU A 265 12.17 34.14 6.05
CA LEU A 265 12.30 35.22 5.06
C LEU A 265 11.01 36.05 4.92
N CYS A 266 9.85 35.47 5.21
CA CYS A 266 8.57 36.16 5.24
C CYS A 266 8.37 36.96 6.53
N ASP A 267 8.74 36.39 7.67
CA ASP A 267 8.53 36.99 8.99
C ASP A 267 9.54 38.10 9.30
N TYR A 268 10.75 38.01 8.76
CA TYR A 268 11.87 38.90 9.02
C TYR A 268 12.40 39.51 7.73
N SER A 269 11.79 40.62 7.29
CA SER A 269 12.31 41.43 6.19
C SER A 269 13.49 42.28 6.66
N ASP A 270 14.60 42.24 5.92
CA ASP A 270 15.74 43.13 6.14
C ASP A 270 16.27 43.67 4.82
N ASP A 271 16.09 44.98 4.63
CA ASP A 271 16.51 45.69 3.43
C ASP A 271 18.00 46.09 3.47
N SER A 272 18.72 45.75 4.55
CA SER A 272 20.15 46.03 4.71
C SER A 272 21.04 45.22 3.77
N TYR A 273 20.52 44.12 3.22
CA TYR A 273 21.20 43.26 2.24
C TYR A 273 20.35 43.11 0.98
N PRO A 274 20.97 42.89 -0.19
CA PRO A 274 20.23 42.50 -1.39
C PRO A 274 19.28 41.32 -1.12
N THR A 275 18.15 41.28 -1.83
CA THR A 275 17.09 40.29 -1.62
C THR A 275 17.60 38.84 -1.64
N GLU A 276 18.63 38.57 -2.45
CA GLU A 276 19.20 37.23 -2.69
C GLU A 276 20.56 37.03 -2.00
N ALA A 277 20.90 37.89 -1.05
CA ALA A 277 22.21 37.84 -0.41
C ALA A 277 22.33 36.63 0.58
N PRO A 278 23.50 35.98 0.68
CA PRO A 278 23.71 34.82 1.56
C PRO A 278 23.53 35.14 3.05
N GLN A 279 23.65 36.41 3.44
CA GLN A 279 23.51 36.86 4.84
C GLN A 279 22.13 36.50 5.41
N HIS A 280 21.10 36.44 4.56
CA HIS A 280 19.77 35.99 4.98
C HIS A 280 19.79 34.54 5.51
N PHE A 281 20.59 33.66 4.90
CA PHE A 281 20.75 32.29 5.37
C PHE A 281 21.57 32.21 6.66
N PHE A 282 22.66 32.98 6.78
CA PHE A 282 23.45 33.02 8.02
C PHE A 282 22.62 33.51 9.21
N ARG A 283 21.81 34.55 9.01
CA ARG A 283 20.87 35.03 10.03
C ARG A 283 19.82 34.00 10.39
N TYR A 284 19.35 33.23 9.42
CA TYR A 284 18.44 32.12 9.70
C TYR A 284 19.13 31.03 10.55
N LEU A 285 20.40 30.72 10.28
CA LEU A 285 21.16 29.77 11.12
C LEU A 285 21.27 30.31 12.55
N ASP A 286 21.56 31.60 12.74
CA ASP A 286 21.58 32.22 14.06
C ASP A 286 20.20 32.22 14.73
N HIS A 287 19.11 32.44 13.98
CA HIS A 287 17.74 32.37 14.49
C HIS A 287 17.36 30.94 14.92
N MET A 288 17.70 29.94 14.11
CA MET A 288 17.54 28.53 14.44
C MET A 288 18.30 28.18 15.72
N LEU A 289 19.48 28.78 15.91
CA LEU A 289 20.28 28.65 17.13
C LEU A 289 19.68 29.42 18.33
N ALA A 290 19.14 30.62 18.13
CA ALA A 290 18.54 31.42 19.19
C ALA A 290 17.28 30.77 19.80
N GLY A 291 16.61 29.89 19.04
CA GLY A 291 15.53 29.04 19.56
C GLY A 291 16.00 28.00 20.59
N PHE A 292 17.30 27.84 20.80
CA PHE A 292 17.86 27.10 21.94
C PHE A 292 17.92 28.01 23.16
N HIS A 293 17.50 27.51 24.34
CA HIS A 293 17.60 28.25 25.61
C HIS A 293 19.06 28.38 26.14
N ILE A 294 20.04 28.52 25.25
CA ILE A 294 21.47 28.60 25.53
C ILE A 294 22.05 29.79 24.77
N ARG A 295 22.98 30.52 25.37
CA ARG A 295 23.74 31.58 24.69
C ARG A 295 24.76 30.95 23.74
N ILE A 296 24.59 31.21 22.45
CA ILE A 296 25.49 30.73 21.39
C ILE A 296 26.25 31.95 20.84
N PRO A 297 27.58 31.86 20.59
CA PRO A 297 28.33 32.91 19.93
C PRO A 297 27.69 33.30 18.61
N GLU A 298 27.67 34.61 18.33
CA GLU A 298 27.22 35.15 17.04
C GLU A 298 27.98 34.47 15.89
N ALA A 299 27.28 34.12 14.80
CA ALA A 299 27.85 33.50 13.61
C ALA A 299 28.54 32.13 13.82
N TYR A 300 28.23 31.36 14.88
CA TYR A 300 28.90 30.07 15.15
C TYR A 300 28.77 29.06 13.99
N LEU A 301 27.54 28.78 13.53
CA LEU A 301 27.32 27.85 12.40
C LEU A 301 27.86 28.42 11.09
N GLN A 302 27.81 29.75 10.92
CA GLN A 302 28.42 30.43 9.78
C GLN A 302 29.94 30.18 9.75
N ASN A 303 30.64 30.37 10.86
CA ASN A 303 32.09 30.15 10.94
C ASN A 303 32.47 28.70 10.61
N ARG A 304 31.66 27.72 11.04
CA ARG A 304 31.86 26.30 10.67
C ARG A 304 31.62 26.04 9.19
N LEU A 305 30.59 26.65 8.60
CA LEU A 305 30.32 26.55 7.18
C LEU A 305 31.47 27.18 6.37
N LEU A 306 31.99 28.32 6.80
CA LEU A 306 33.17 28.96 6.18
C LEU A 306 34.46 28.14 6.32
N ALA A 307 34.55 27.26 7.32
CA ALA A 307 35.69 26.36 7.52
C ALA A 307 35.73 25.16 6.54
N GLY A 308 34.70 24.99 5.70
CA GLY A 308 34.72 24.02 4.60
C GLY A 308 34.64 22.55 5.01
N ARG A 309 34.18 22.24 6.22
CA ARG A 309 34.11 20.87 6.77
C ARG A 309 32.70 20.48 7.25
N CYS A 310 31.68 21.03 6.62
CA CYS A 310 30.28 20.76 6.91
C CYS A 310 29.61 19.93 5.81
N ILE A 311 28.51 19.27 6.16
CA ILE A 311 27.52 18.77 5.22
C ILE A 311 26.19 19.46 5.47
N LEU A 312 25.70 20.15 4.46
CA LEU A 312 24.45 20.88 4.49
C LEU A 312 23.34 19.98 3.94
N LEU A 313 22.42 19.58 4.82
CA LEU A 313 21.26 18.74 4.51
C LEU A 313 20.03 19.65 4.40
N LEU A 314 19.66 19.97 3.15
CA LEU A 314 18.62 20.94 2.80
C LEU A 314 17.37 20.19 2.37
N ASP A 315 16.39 20.09 3.27
CA ASP A 315 15.21 19.24 3.07
C ASP A 315 14.00 20.03 2.57
N GLY A 316 13.33 19.51 1.55
CA GLY A 316 11.97 19.89 1.15
C GLY A 316 11.89 21.18 0.35
N LEU A 317 12.69 21.34 -0.70
CA LEU A 317 12.57 22.51 -1.60
C LEU A 317 11.18 22.59 -2.26
N ASP A 318 10.56 21.42 -2.48
CA ASP A 318 9.18 21.31 -2.96
C ASP A 318 8.13 21.75 -1.94
N GLU A 319 8.45 21.79 -0.65
CA GLU A 319 7.52 22.18 0.42
C GLU A 319 7.29 23.71 0.50
N ILE A 320 8.02 24.49 -0.30
CA ILE A 320 7.88 25.95 -0.38
C ILE A 320 6.77 26.28 -1.39
N PRO A 321 5.61 26.81 -0.97
CA PRO A 321 4.46 27.01 -1.87
C PRO A 321 4.73 28.06 -2.94
N ASN A 322 5.34 29.18 -2.56
CA ASN A 322 5.51 30.34 -3.42
C ASN A 322 6.71 30.17 -4.37
N MET A 323 6.47 30.13 -5.68
CA MET A 323 7.52 29.98 -6.71
C MET A 323 8.58 31.08 -6.66
N LYS A 324 8.20 32.35 -6.48
CA LYS A 324 9.17 33.47 -6.41
C LYS A 324 10.06 33.34 -5.18
N LEU A 325 9.47 32.98 -4.04
CA LEU A 325 10.22 32.72 -2.81
C LEU A 325 11.12 31.50 -2.96
N ARG A 326 10.65 30.45 -3.63
CA ARG A 326 11.45 29.26 -3.94
C ARG A 326 12.65 29.61 -4.82
N GLN A 327 12.46 30.37 -5.90
CA GLN A 327 13.57 30.83 -6.75
C GLN A 327 14.54 31.74 -5.97
N ARG A 328 14.03 32.64 -5.12
CA ARG A 328 14.86 33.44 -4.22
C ARG A 328 15.73 32.56 -3.32
N ILE A 329 15.17 31.50 -2.74
CA ILE A 329 15.90 30.55 -1.90
C ILE A 329 16.93 29.79 -2.73
N VAL A 330 16.57 29.32 -3.94
CA VAL A 330 17.51 28.68 -4.86
C VAL A 330 18.70 29.60 -5.14
N ASN A 331 18.47 30.86 -5.46
CA ASN A 331 19.54 31.85 -5.73
C ASN A 331 20.44 32.05 -4.49
N ILE A 332 19.85 32.15 -3.29
CA ILE A 332 20.61 32.23 -2.03
C ILE A 332 21.46 30.96 -1.81
N LEU A 333 20.88 29.77 -2.03
CA LEU A 333 21.56 28.49 -1.87
C LEU A 333 22.69 28.33 -2.88
N GLU A 334 22.48 28.70 -4.15
CA GLU A 334 23.51 28.67 -5.17
C GLU A 334 24.69 29.57 -4.81
N TYR A 335 24.41 30.75 -4.25
CA TYR A 335 25.45 31.63 -3.72
C TYR A 335 26.23 30.95 -2.59
N ILE A 336 25.56 30.28 -1.65
CA ILE A 336 26.22 29.58 -0.54
C ILE A 336 27.03 28.40 -1.02
N VAL A 337 26.56 27.66 -2.01
CA VAL A 337 27.26 26.48 -2.55
C VAL A 337 28.52 26.90 -3.31
N HIS A 338 28.50 28.07 -3.95
CA HIS A 338 29.56 28.50 -4.90
C HIS A 338 30.35 29.73 -4.47
N SER A 339 30.01 30.35 -3.33
CA SER A 339 30.89 31.37 -2.76
C SER A 339 32.26 30.73 -2.52
N GLY A 340 33.34 31.34 -2.99
CA GLY A 340 34.70 30.84 -2.73
C GLY A 340 35.04 30.73 -1.23
N GLN A 341 34.14 31.21 -0.37
CA GLN A 341 34.20 31.22 1.09
C GLN A 341 33.72 29.91 1.75
N THR A 342 33.01 29.02 1.03
CA THR A 342 32.42 27.77 1.56
C THR A 342 32.92 26.53 0.83
N ILE A 343 34.05 26.64 0.12
CA ILE A 343 34.73 25.53 -0.56
C ILE A 343 35.06 24.44 0.46
N GLY A 344 34.77 23.18 0.12
CA GLY A 344 35.03 21.99 0.94
C GLY A 344 33.79 21.38 1.60
N ASN A 345 32.69 22.15 1.72
CA ASN A 345 31.43 21.61 2.23
C ASN A 345 30.75 20.69 1.23
N ARG A 346 29.98 19.71 1.73
CA ARG A 346 29.05 18.92 0.94
C ARG A 346 27.63 19.47 1.06
N HIS A 347 26.86 19.36 -0.01
CA HIS A 347 25.49 19.87 -0.06
C HIS A 347 24.58 18.77 -0.61
N ILE A 348 23.50 18.47 0.12
CA ILE A 348 22.44 17.56 -0.32
C ILE A 348 21.13 18.31 -0.23
N ILE A 349 20.45 18.45 -1.36
CA ILE A 349 19.13 19.07 -1.46
C ILE A 349 18.11 18.01 -1.82
N THR A 350 16.98 17.96 -1.12
CA THR A 350 15.84 17.12 -1.55
C THR A 350 14.77 17.98 -2.21
N CYS A 351 14.16 17.43 -3.25
CA CYS A 351 12.98 18.00 -3.86
C CYS A 351 12.14 16.94 -4.59
N ARG A 352 10.91 17.26 -5.00
CA ARG A 352 10.14 16.41 -5.91
C ARG A 352 10.67 16.52 -7.34
N THR A 353 10.60 15.42 -8.08
CA THR A 353 11.10 15.29 -9.47
C THR A 353 10.61 16.40 -10.39
N ARG A 354 9.38 16.84 -10.23
CA ARG A 354 8.83 17.92 -11.04
C ARG A 354 9.35 19.30 -10.64
N VAL A 355 9.38 19.61 -9.34
CA VAL A 355 9.82 20.94 -8.86
C VAL A 355 11.21 21.22 -9.45
N TYR A 356 12.08 20.21 -9.47
CA TYR A 356 13.37 20.24 -10.15
C TYR A 356 13.32 20.46 -11.68
N ARG A 357 12.37 19.84 -12.38
CA ARG A 357 12.32 19.79 -13.86
C ARG A 357 11.65 21.01 -14.51
N GLY A 358 10.98 21.89 -13.77
CA GLY A 358 10.24 22.98 -14.41
C GLY A 358 9.77 24.15 -13.57
N GLU A 359 9.75 24.07 -12.23
CA GLU A 359 9.19 25.17 -11.41
C GLU A 359 10.24 26.17 -10.91
N PHE A 360 11.51 25.85 -11.06
CA PHE A 360 12.63 26.72 -10.78
C PHE A 360 13.82 26.27 -11.63
N GLN A 361 14.81 27.13 -11.80
CA GLN A 361 16.05 26.78 -12.48
C GLN A 361 17.22 26.91 -11.52
N PHE A 362 18.04 25.87 -11.46
CA PHE A 362 19.42 26.03 -11.04
C PHE A 362 20.17 26.68 -12.20
N ASN A 363 20.86 27.79 -11.93
CA ASN A 363 21.75 28.44 -12.88
C ASN A 363 23.03 27.61 -13.09
N MET A 364 23.27 26.62 -12.23
CA MET A 364 24.49 25.81 -12.17
C MET A 364 24.17 24.31 -12.28
N GLU A 365 25.14 23.51 -12.71
CA GLU A 365 25.02 22.05 -12.76
C GLU A 365 25.13 21.44 -11.35
N PHE A 366 24.07 20.76 -10.90
CA PHE A 366 24.07 19.91 -9.72
C PHE A 366 24.08 18.44 -10.13
N ASN A 367 24.76 17.59 -9.35
CA ASN A 367 24.64 16.15 -9.51
C ASN A 367 23.21 15.74 -9.15
N ARG A 368 22.52 15.02 -10.03
CA ARG A 368 21.13 14.61 -9.79
C ARG A 368 21.00 13.11 -9.60
N CYS A 369 20.25 12.76 -8.58
CA CYS A 369 19.95 11.40 -8.19
C CYS A 369 18.43 11.24 -8.00
N GLU A 370 17.82 10.26 -8.65
CA GLU A 370 16.40 9.94 -8.53
C GLU A 370 16.20 8.69 -7.68
N LEU A 371 15.41 8.80 -6.62
CA LEU A 371 14.98 7.67 -5.80
C LEU A 371 13.99 6.82 -6.59
N ILE A 372 14.22 5.50 -6.64
CA ILE A 372 13.31 4.55 -7.27
C ILE A 372 12.44 3.84 -6.22
N PRO A 373 11.26 3.32 -6.60
CA PRO A 373 10.42 2.52 -5.71
C PRO A 373 11.16 1.29 -5.15
N PHE A 374 10.73 0.79 -3.98
CA PHE A 374 11.31 -0.40 -3.39
C PHE A 374 11.08 -1.63 -4.28
N ASN A 375 12.14 -2.40 -4.48
CA ASN A 375 12.02 -3.74 -5.03
C ASN A 375 11.58 -4.75 -3.95
N LYS A 376 11.24 -5.98 -4.36
CA LYS A 376 10.75 -7.05 -3.47
C LYS A 376 11.68 -7.33 -2.28
N ASP A 377 12.99 -7.26 -2.48
CA ASP A 377 13.97 -7.54 -1.42
C ASP A 377 14.06 -6.40 -0.42
N GLN A 378 13.93 -5.15 -0.88
CA GLN A 378 13.84 -3.98 -0.01
C GLN A 378 12.55 -3.98 0.81
N VAL A 379 11.40 -4.36 0.23
CA VAL A 379 10.16 -4.50 1.01
C VAL A 379 10.32 -5.58 2.09
N LYS A 380 10.90 -6.75 1.75
CA LYS A 380 11.20 -7.80 2.74
C LYS A 380 12.17 -7.35 3.82
N ALA A 381 13.21 -6.60 3.45
CA ALA A 381 14.18 -6.06 4.39
C ALA A 381 13.53 -5.06 5.35
N PHE A 382 12.72 -4.14 4.83
CA PHE A 382 11.95 -3.19 5.64
C PHE A 382 11.03 -3.92 6.62
N VAL A 383 10.21 -4.86 6.14
CA VAL A 383 9.28 -5.62 6.99
C VAL A 383 10.03 -6.40 8.07
N ARG A 384 11.15 -7.04 7.74
CA ARG A 384 12.00 -7.72 8.73
C ARG A 384 12.47 -6.74 9.82
N SER A 385 13.04 -5.62 9.42
CA SER A 385 13.57 -4.61 10.33
C SER A 385 12.48 -3.98 11.21
N TRP A 386 11.32 -3.69 10.61
CA TRP A 386 10.12 -3.22 11.28
C TRP A 386 9.66 -4.18 12.37
N VAL A 387 9.49 -5.45 12.03
CA VAL A 387 9.04 -6.48 12.98
C VAL A 387 10.04 -6.66 14.12
N ARG A 388 11.34 -6.71 13.82
CA ARG A 388 12.37 -6.80 14.87
C ARG A 388 12.29 -5.62 15.83
N SER A 389 12.10 -4.40 15.32
CA SER A 389 11.94 -3.20 16.14
C SER A 389 10.69 -3.28 17.04
N LEU A 390 9.56 -3.74 16.52
CA LEU A 390 8.32 -3.92 17.31
C LEU A 390 8.47 -4.90 18.47
N TYR A 391 9.21 -5.99 18.26
CA TYR A 391 9.45 -7.02 19.28
C TYR A 391 10.69 -6.72 20.16
N GLY A 392 11.40 -5.62 19.92
CA GLY A 392 12.60 -5.23 20.69
C GLY A 392 13.79 -6.18 20.50
N ILE A 393 13.90 -6.82 19.35
CA ILE A 393 14.91 -7.85 19.07
C ILE A 393 16.20 -7.19 18.57
N SER A 394 17.32 -7.49 19.24
CA SER A 394 18.63 -6.93 18.89
C SER A 394 19.22 -7.58 17.65
N GLU A 395 20.14 -6.90 16.96
CA GLU A 395 20.82 -7.44 15.78
C GLU A 395 21.60 -8.73 16.12
N GLY A 396 21.46 -9.79 15.31
CA GLY A 396 22.10 -11.10 15.54
C GLY A 396 21.39 -12.05 16.52
N GLU A 397 20.40 -11.57 17.28
CA GLU A 397 19.60 -12.43 18.16
C GLU A 397 18.71 -13.40 17.34
N THR A 398 18.85 -14.71 17.61
CA THR A 398 18.18 -15.81 16.89
C THR A 398 17.80 -16.96 17.84
N GLY A 399 16.79 -17.76 17.46
CA GLY A 399 16.44 -19.01 18.13
C GLY A 399 15.64 -18.89 19.45
N THR A 400 15.37 -17.68 19.93
CA THR A 400 14.53 -17.43 21.12
C THR A 400 13.03 -17.54 20.79
N ALA A 401 12.18 -17.77 21.80
CA ALA A 401 10.73 -17.80 21.62
C ALA A 401 10.17 -16.49 21.01
N LEU A 402 10.73 -15.35 21.41
CA LEU A 402 10.44 -14.03 20.85
C LEU A 402 10.80 -13.94 19.36
N THR A 403 11.99 -14.43 18.97
CA THR A 403 12.38 -14.44 17.54
C THR A 403 11.48 -15.33 16.69
N LYS A 404 11.02 -16.47 17.22
CA LYS A 404 10.05 -17.33 16.53
C LYS A 404 8.70 -16.64 16.33
N GLN A 405 8.20 -15.93 17.35
CA GLN A 405 6.96 -15.14 17.24
C GLN A 405 7.09 -13.99 16.23
N ALA A 406 8.23 -13.31 16.23
CA ALA A 406 8.53 -12.28 15.26
C ALA A 406 8.62 -12.85 13.83
N ASP A 407 9.22 -14.02 13.64
CA ASP A 407 9.27 -14.68 12.33
C ASP A 407 7.89 -15.09 11.84
N ILE A 408 7.02 -15.63 12.70
CA ILE A 408 5.62 -15.95 12.36
C ILE A 408 4.90 -14.67 11.90
N TYR A 409 4.94 -13.61 12.71
CA TYR A 409 4.28 -12.34 12.36
C TYR A 409 4.86 -11.69 11.09
N ARG A 410 6.16 -11.86 10.86
CA ARG A 410 6.82 -11.39 9.64
C ARG A 410 6.28 -12.13 8.42
N GLU A 411 6.16 -13.46 8.48
CA GLU A 411 5.58 -14.23 7.37
C GLU A 411 4.11 -13.88 7.17
N GLU A 412 3.31 -13.72 8.23
CA GLU A 412 1.91 -13.28 8.11
C GLU A 412 1.79 -11.94 7.36
N LEU A 413 2.56 -10.92 7.73
CA LEU A 413 2.53 -9.61 7.06
C LEU A 413 3.03 -9.68 5.60
N LEU A 414 4.06 -10.49 5.33
CA LEU A 414 4.54 -10.70 3.97
C LEU A 414 3.51 -11.50 3.15
N ASP A 415 2.85 -12.49 3.73
CA ASP A 415 1.81 -13.24 3.05
C ASP A 415 0.62 -12.34 2.73
N ASP A 416 0.19 -11.47 3.64
CA ASP A 416 -0.88 -10.49 3.41
C ASP A 416 -0.54 -9.52 2.27
N ILE A 417 0.64 -8.88 2.32
CA ILE A 417 1.07 -7.95 1.28
C ILE A 417 1.24 -8.68 -0.07
N TRP A 418 1.78 -9.91 -0.06
CA TRP A 418 2.05 -10.67 -1.27
C TRP A 418 0.89 -11.53 -1.72
N SER A 419 -0.23 -11.59 -1.01
CA SER A 419 -1.44 -12.27 -1.52
C SER A 419 -2.26 -11.35 -2.42
N ASN A 420 -2.15 -10.02 -2.25
CA ASN A 420 -2.93 -9.05 -3.01
C ASN A 420 -2.06 -8.15 -3.91
N PHE A 421 -2.19 -8.30 -5.23
CA PHE A 421 -1.41 -7.54 -6.22
C PHE A 421 -1.47 -6.01 -6.03
N ASN A 422 -2.64 -5.46 -5.70
CA ASN A 422 -2.79 -4.01 -5.52
C ASN A 422 -2.07 -3.52 -4.25
N VAL A 423 -2.01 -4.36 -3.22
CA VAL A 423 -1.25 -4.09 -2.00
C VAL A 423 0.26 -4.16 -2.28
N ARG A 424 0.70 -5.14 -3.09
CA ARG A 424 2.12 -5.25 -3.52
C ARG A 424 2.60 -3.95 -4.19
N GLN A 425 1.84 -3.43 -5.14
CA GLN A 425 2.21 -2.20 -5.87
C GLN A 425 2.27 -0.98 -4.93
N LEU A 426 1.33 -0.88 -3.99
CA LEU A 426 1.35 0.15 -2.96
C LEU A 426 2.55 0.02 -2.01
N ALA A 427 2.93 -1.21 -1.65
CA ALA A 427 4.04 -1.52 -0.77
C ALA A 427 5.43 -1.15 -1.36
N GLU A 428 5.53 -0.89 -2.66
CA GLU A 428 6.77 -0.35 -3.27
C GLU A 428 7.06 1.08 -2.79
N ASN A 429 6.05 1.82 -2.33
CA ASN A 429 6.24 3.13 -1.72
C ASN A 429 6.53 2.99 -0.21
N PRO A 430 7.69 3.48 0.30
CA PRO A 430 8.06 3.34 1.70
C PRO A 430 7.03 3.90 2.70
N LEU A 431 6.37 5.02 2.36
CA LEU A 431 5.34 5.59 3.22
C LEU A 431 4.12 4.67 3.32
N ILE A 432 3.62 4.16 2.19
CA ILE A 432 2.47 3.26 2.22
C ILE A 432 2.82 1.92 2.86
N LEU A 433 4.02 1.37 2.61
CA LEU A 433 4.49 0.18 3.31
C LEU A 433 4.52 0.36 4.83
N THR A 434 4.93 1.54 5.30
CA THR A 434 4.86 1.89 6.73
C THR A 434 3.41 1.86 7.22
N ILE A 435 2.48 2.48 6.48
CA ILE A 435 1.05 2.49 6.81
C ILE A 435 0.49 1.06 6.89
N LEU A 436 0.73 0.24 5.88
CA LEU A 436 0.32 -1.17 5.85
C LEU A 436 0.86 -1.93 7.07
N SER A 437 2.13 -1.72 7.41
CA SER A 437 2.78 -2.37 8.56
C SER A 437 2.17 -1.94 9.90
N VAL A 438 1.70 -0.69 10.01
CA VAL A 438 1.04 -0.14 11.19
C VAL A 438 -0.41 -0.63 11.31
N ILE A 439 -1.15 -0.70 10.19
CA ILE A 439 -2.50 -1.27 10.11
C ILE A 439 -2.46 -2.74 10.54
N HIS A 440 -1.56 -3.52 9.93
CA HIS A 440 -1.40 -4.94 10.24
C HIS A 440 -1.00 -5.15 11.71
N TRP A 441 -0.14 -4.31 12.27
CA TRP A 441 0.20 -4.40 13.70
C TRP A 441 -1.00 -4.15 14.61
N SER A 442 -1.87 -3.22 14.22
CA SER A 442 -3.04 -2.86 15.01
C SER A 442 -4.15 -3.91 14.93
N ARG A 443 -4.30 -4.58 13.78
CA ARG A 443 -5.42 -5.49 13.48
C ARG A 443 -5.05 -6.96 13.36
N ARG A 444 -3.76 -7.30 13.39
CA ARG A 444 -3.16 -8.63 13.11
C ARG A 444 -3.34 -9.17 11.69
N GLN A 445 -4.09 -8.48 10.85
CA GLN A 445 -4.23 -8.75 9.42
C GLN A 445 -4.45 -7.42 8.70
N LEU A 446 -4.10 -7.36 7.42
CA LEU A 446 -4.56 -6.27 6.55
C LEU A 446 -6.06 -6.41 6.28
N PRO A 447 -6.79 -5.29 6.11
CA PRO A 447 -8.16 -5.35 5.60
C PRO A 447 -8.20 -6.18 4.31
N GLU A 448 -8.99 -7.26 4.33
CA GLU A 448 -9.20 -8.12 3.16
C GLU A 448 -9.80 -7.32 1.99
N GLN A 449 -10.61 -6.32 2.34
CA GLN A 449 -11.30 -5.47 1.37
C GLN A 449 -10.46 -4.27 0.97
N ARG A 450 -10.37 -4.07 -0.34
CA ARG A 450 -9.59 -2.98 -0.92
C ARG A 450 -10.14 -1.60 -0.55
N THR A 451 -11.47 -1.44 -0.55
CA THR A 451 -12.11 -0.19 -0.18
C THR A 451 -11.82 0.22 1.26
N GLU A 452 -11.85 -0.73 2.21
CA GLU A 452 -11.47 -0.47 3.61
C GLU A 452 -9.98 -0.14 3.75
N LEU A 453 -9.13 -0.86 3.02
CA LEU A 453 -7.69 -0.60 3.00
C LEU A 453 -7.39 0.82 2.51
N TYR A 454 -7.98 1.24 1.39
CA TYR A 454 -7.80 2.57 0.83
C TYR A 454 -8.37 3.65 1.73
N ASP A 455 -9.53 3.39 2.35
CA ASP A 455 -10.12 4.30 3.33
C ASP A 455 -9.17 4.54 4.51
N THR A 456 -8.62 3.45 5.05
CA THR A 456 -7.70 3.49 6.19
C THR A 456 -6.41 4.22 5.82
N ALA A 457 -5.86 3.97 4.62
CA ALA A 457 -4.66 4.64 4.13
C ALA A 457 -4.88 6.15 3.91
N ILE A 458 -6.01 6.54 3.30
CA ILE A 458 -6.37 7.95 3.06
C ILE A 458 -6.57 8.68 4.40
N ASN A 459 -7.34 8.09 5.32
CA ASN A 459 -7.56 8.68 6.63
C ASN A 459 -6.22 8.85 7.39
N PHE A 460 -5.34 7.85 7.34
CA PHE A 460 -3.99 7.96 7.93
C PHE A 460 -3.19 9.12 7.34
N LEU A 461 -3.20 9.28 6.01
CA LEU A 461 -2.48 10.38 5.34
C LEU A 461 -3.03 11.75 5.76
N LEU A 462 -4.36 11.87 5.90
CA LEU A 462 -5.02 13.09 6.37
C LEU A 462 -4.68 13.38 7.84
N ASP A 463 -4.71 12.37 8.71
CA ASP A 463 -4.46 12.47 10.16
C ASP A 463 -3.00 12.81 10.48
N SER A 464 -2.06 12.26 9.70
CA SER A 464 -0.62 12.47 9.91
C SER A 464 -0.19 13.94 9.88
N ARG A 465 -1.04 14.83 9.33
CA ARG A 465 -0.77 16.27 9.14
C ARG A 465 -1.96 17.17 9.49
N GLU A 466 -2.87 16.68 10.33
CA GLU A 466 -4.09 17.40 10.73
C GLU A 466 -3.77 18.82 11.25
N TRP A 467 -2.72 18.97 12.06
CA TRP A 467 -2.34 20.26 12.67
C TRP A 467 -1.87 21.34 11.68
N LEU A 468 -1.63 21.00 10.41
CA LEU A 468 -1.21 21.96 9.38
C LEU A 468 -2.40 22.58 8.64
N SER A 469 -3.60 22.01 8.75
CA SER A 469 -4.81 22.53 8.12
C SER A 469 -5.79 23.04 9.16
N HIS A 470 -6.45 24.15 8.86
CA HIS A 470 -7.55 24.68 9.67
C HIS A 470 -8.89 24.03 9.30
N ILE A 471 -8.92 23.24 8.22
CA ILE A 471 -10.11 22.54 7.72
C ILE A 471 -10.11 21.11 8.29
N PRO A 472 -11.20 20.68 8.95
CA PRO A 472 -11.34 19.32 9.46
C PRO A 472 -11.14 18.22 8.39
N ASN A 473 -10.55 17.10 8.76
CA ASN A 473 -10.23 15.99 7.83
C ASN A 473 -11.44 15.45 7.06
N HIS A 474 -12.64 15.43 7.65
CA HIS A 474 -13.85 14.99 6.94
C HIS A 474 -14.20 15.90 5.75
N LEU A 475 -14.09 17.23 5.90
CA LEU A 475 -14.32 18.17 4.80
C LEU A 475 -13.21 18.13 3.75
N ARG A 476 -11.97 17.91 4.20
CA ARG A 476 -10.83 17.71 3.28
C ARG A 476 -11.06 16.48 2.40
N LYS A 477 -11.53 15.38 3.00
CA LYS A 477 -11.89 14.16 2.29
C LYS A 477 -13.04 14.38 1.31
N GLU A 478 -14.10 15.10 1.73
CA GLU A 478 -15.23 15.46 0.86
C GLU A 478 -14.77 16.27 -0.37
N CYS A 479 -13.88 17.25 -0.19
CA CYS A 479 -13.26 17.96 -1.32
C CYS A 479 -12.54 17.01 -2.29
N LEU A 480 -11.75 16.07 -1.76
CA LEU A 480 -11.03 15.08 -2.57
C LEU A 480 -12.00 14.14 -3.31
N GLN A 481 -13.10 13.74 -2.68
CA GLN A 481 -14.18 12.95 -3.28
C GLN A 481 -14.85 13.68 -4.45
N THR A 482 -15.24 14.93 -4.25
CA THR A 482 -15.88 15.72 -5.31
C THR A 482 -14.93 15.99 -6.48
N ILE A 483 -13.65 16.28 -6.20
CA ILE A 483 -12.63 16.44 -7.25
C ILE A 483 -12.43 15.12 -8.01
N ALA A 484 -12.33 14.00 -7.31
CA ALA A 484 -12.16 12.69 -7.93
C ALA A 484 -13.34 12.35 -8.85
N LEU A 485 -14.58 12.53 -8.38
CA LEU A 485 -15.77 12.30 -9.20
C LEU A 485 -15.82 13.24 -10.41
N TYR A 486 -15.47 14.51 -10.25
CA TYR A 486 -15.42 15.46 -11.35
C TYR A 486 -14.41 15.05 -12.43
N MET A 487 -13.22 14.61 -12.03
CA MET A 487 -12.19 14.13 -12.95
C MET A 487 -12.63 12.85 -13.67
N THR A 488 -13.32 11.96 -12.97
CA THR A 488 -13.83 10.70 -13.51
C THR A 488 -15.00 10.93 -14.49
N ASN A 489 -15.95 11.79 -14.14
CA ASN A 489 -17.11 12.11 -14.96
C ASN A 489 -16.90 13.36 -15.84
N TYR A 490 -15.66 13.58 -16.30
CA TYR A 490 -15.32 14.76 -17.08
C TYR A 490 -15.89 14.66 -18.52
N PRO A 491 -16.37 15.76 -19.14
CA PRO A 491 -16.80 15.75 -20.53
C PRO A 491 -15.67 15.30 -21.49
N GLY A 492 -15.81 14.10 -22.07
CA GLY A 492 -14.79 13.47 -22.92
C GLY A 492 -14.07 12.28 -22.28
N GLY A 493 -14.50 11.83 -21.09
CA GLY A 493 -14.02 10.62 -20.43
C GLY A 493 -13.15 10.89 -19.21
N VAL A 494 -12.73 9.81 -18.55
CA VAL A 494 -11.95 9.86 -17.30
C VAL A 494 -10.63 10.62 -17.50
N ARG A 495 -10.42 11.67 -16.71
CA ARG A 495 -9.16 12.43 -16.68
C ARG A 495 -8.28 12.01 -15.51
N ARG A 496 -6.97 12.02 -15.74
CA ARG A 496 -5.95 11.83 -14.70
C ARG A 496 -5.39 13.15 -14.17
N THR A 497 -5.57 14.25 -14.89
CA THR A 497 -5.19 15.60 -14.45
C THR A 497 -6.35 16.58 -14.53
N LEU A 498 -6.31 17.62 -13.69
CA LEU A 498 -7.32 18.69 -13.61
C LEU A 498 -6.64 20.04 -13.38
N GLY A 499 -7.08 21.10 -14.06
CA GLY A 499 -6.53 22.43 -13.84
C GLY A 499 -6.79 22.94 -12.40
N LYS A 500 -5.79 23.53 -11.74
CA LYS A 500 -5.89 24.10 -10.38
C LYS A 500 -7.02 25.12 -10.25
N ILE A 501 -7.23 25.95 -11.27
CA ILE A 501 -8.29 26.96 -11.28
C ILE A 501 -9.67 26.28 -11.31
N GLU A 502 -9.79 25.20 -12.05
CA GLU A 502 -11.01 24.41 -12.17
C GLU A 502 -11.30 23.65 -10.88
N ALA A 503 -10.31 22.96 -10.32
CA ALA A 503 -10.38 22.33 -9.01
C ALA A 503 -10.76 23.33 -7.91
N ALA A 504 -10.20 24.55 -7.94
CA ALA A 504 -10.52 25.59 -6.98
C ALA A 504 -12.00 26.02 -7.06
N LYS A 505 -12.65 25.97 -8.23
CA LYS A 505 -14.10 26.26 -8.33
C LYS A 505 -14.94 25.21 -7.61
N ILE A 506 -14.51 23.94 -7.65
CA ILE A 506 -15.17 22.84 -6.93
C ILE A 506 -15.08 23.08 -5.43
N VAL A 507 -13.87 23.35 -4.92
CA VAL A 507 -13.63 23.60 -3.49
C VAL A 507 -14.37 24.86 -2.99
N GLN A 508 -14.39 25.94 -3.78
CA GLN A 508 -15.12 27.18 -3.42
C GLN A 508 -16.59 26.89 -3.09
N ASN A 509 -17.25 26.09 -3.94
CA ASN A 509 -18.67 25.78 -3.76
C ASN A 509 -18.90 24.89 -2.52
N LEU A 510 -17.98 23.97 -2.23
CA LEU A 510 -18.13 23.03 -1.12
C LEU A 510 -17.85 23.69 0.25
N LEU A 511 -16.81 24.52 0.32
CA LEU A 511 -16.33 25.10 1.58
C LEU A 511 -16.78 26.55 1.82
N ASP A 512 -17.54 27.15 0.89
CA ASP A 512 -17.96 28.56 0.93
C ASP A 512 -16.76 29.50 1.10
N MET A 513 -15.72 29.29 0.29
CA MET A 513 -14.47 30.06 0.30
C MET A 513 -14.33 30.88 -0.97
N ASN A 514 -13.48 31.93 -0.94
CA ASN A 514 -13.15 32.66 -2.16
C ASN A 514 -12.11 31.90 -3.03
N GLN A 515 -11.95 32.31 -4.29
CA GLN A 515 -11.06 31.65 -5.24
C GLN A 515 -9.60 31.56 -4.75
N ARG A 516 -9.11 32.58 -4.06
CA ARG A 516 -7.74 32.62 -3.56
C ARG A 516 -7.55 31.63 -2.42
N GLU A 517 -8.46 31.62 -1.46
CA GLU A 517 -8.47 30.67 -0.34
C GLU A 517 -8.54 29.22 -0.82
N ALA A 518 -9.38 28.92 -1.82
CA ALA A 518 -9.49 27.59 -2.40
C ALA A 518 -8.22 27.14 -3.15
N GLN A 519 -7.54 28.06 -3.84
CA GLN A 519 -6.25 27.75 -4.47
C GLN A 519 -5.16 27.51 -3.43
N GLU A 520 -5.11 28.35 -2.38
CA GLU A 520 -4.17 28.18 -1.27
C GLU A 520 -4.41 26.84 -0.55
N PHE A 521 -5.68 26.44 -0.33
CA PHE A 521 -6.03 25.13 0.19
C PHE A 521 -5.52 23.97 -0.69
N LEU A 522 -5.77 24.02 -2.01
CA LEU A 522 -5.32 22.95 -2.92
C LEU A 522 -3.79 22.85 -3.01
N GLU A 523 -3.09 23.98 -2.88
CA GLU A 523 -1.64 24.00 -2.76
C GLU A 523 -1.18 23.33 -1.46
N GLN A 524 -1.82 23.64 -0.33
CA GLN A 524 -1.55 22.96 0.94
C GLN A 524 -1.81 21.45 0.85
N GLU A 525 -2.91 21.01 0.23
CA GLU A 525 -3.19 19.58 0.05
C GLU A 525 -2.13 18.88 -0.81
N THR A 526 -1.63 19.56 -1.85
CA THR A 526 -0.54 19.05 -2.71
C THR A 526 0.77 18.88 -1.95
N LEU A 527 1.05 19.78 -1.02
CA LEU A 527 2.29 19.80 -0.24
C LEU A 527 2.23 18.80 0.91
N TYR A 528 1.10 18.75 1.61
CA TYR A 528 0.98 18.04 2.89
C TYR A 528 0.35 16.66 2.74
N SER A 529 -0.85 16.51 2.20
CA SER A 529 -1.54 15.21 2.21
C SER A 529 -0.77 14.11 1.47
N GLY A 530 -0.09 14.48 0.37
CA GLY A 530 0.49 13.53 -0.57
C GLY A 530 -0.54 12.70 -1.34
N ILE A 531 -1.83 12.99 -1.17
CA ILE A 531 -2.94 12.36 -1.91
C ILE A 531 -3.07 13.03 -3.28
N LEU A 532 -3.07 14.37 -3.30
CA LEU A 532 -2.94 15.17 -4.52
C LEU A 532 -1.49 15.54 -4.77
N VAL A 533 -1.11 15.55 -6.04
CA VAL A 533 0.19 15.99 -6.52
C VAL A 533 0.01 16.87 -7.75
N SER A 534 1.06 17.58 -8.11
CA SER A 534 1.12 18.35 -9.34
C SER A 534 2.28 17.74 -10.13
N ARG A 535 2.04 17.14 -11.33
CA ARG A 535 3.08 16.73 -12.31
C ARG A 535 3.28 17.67 -13.53
N VAL A 536 2.23 18.37 -13.99
CA VAL A 536 2.30 19.53 -14.93
C VAL A 536 1.87 20.88 -14.31
N GLU A 537 2.58 21.99 -14.60
CA GLU A 537 2.29 23.33 -14.03
C GLU A 537 0.83 23.73 -14.22
N GLY A 538 0.20 24.19 -13.14
CA GLY A 538 -1.22 24.54 -13.14
C GLY A 538 -2.18 23.35 -13.12
N GLU A 539 -1.71 22.10 -13.11
CA GLU A 539 -2.55 20.89 -13.04
C GLU A 539 -2.36 20.10 -11.75
N LEU A 540 -3.43 19.45 -11.30
CA LEU A 540 -3.51 18.55 -10.17
C LEU A 540 -3.83 17.14 -10.67
N GLU A 541 -3.30 16.14 -9.98
CA GLU A 541 -3.60 14.74 -10.18
C GLU A 541 -3.53 14.00 -8.85
N PHE A 542 -4.18 12.84 -8.75
CA PHE A 542 -4.01 11.97 -7.60
C PHE A 542 -2.67 11.25 -7.69
N TRP A 543 -1.94 11.16 -6.57
CA TRP A 543 -0.65 10.48 -6.52
C TRP A 543 -0.73 9.05 -7.06
N GLN A 544 -1.80 8.35 -6.71
CA GLN A 544 -2.13 7.02 -7.22
C GLN A 544 -3.51 7.04 -7.91
N PRO A 545 -3.64 6.46 -9.11
CA PRO A 545 -4.92 6.30 -9.81
C PRO A 545 -6.00 5.64 -8.94
N VAL A 546 -5.61 4.65 -8.14
CA VAL A 546 -6.54 3.92 -7.26
C VAL A 546 -7.19 4.79 -6.18
N PHE A 547 -6.52 5.88 -5.75
CA PHE A 547 -7.14 6.83 -4.81
C PHE A 547 -8.21 7.67 -5.49
N GLN A 548 -7.99 8.08 -6.76
CA GLN A 548 -9.02 8.75 -7.54
C GLN A 548 -10.24 7.84 -7.74
N GLU A 549 -10.01 6.59 -8.16
CA GLU A 549 -11.07 5.61 -8.42
C GLU A 549 -11.89 5.32 -7.15
N TYR A 550 -11.22 5.08 -6.03
CA TYR A 550 -11.87 4.87 -4.74
C TYR A 550 -12.66 6.10 -4.27
N LEU A 551 -12.07 7.30 -4.30
CA LEU A 551 -12.73 8.52 -3.84
C LEU A 551 -13.93 8.90 -4.71
N ALA A 552 -13.86 8.68 -6.02
CA ALA A 552 -14.98 8.88 -6.93
C ALA A 552 -16.11 7.86 -6.66
N ALA A 553 -15.78 6.59 -6.45
CA ALA A 553 -16.75 5.56 -6.07
C ALA A 553 -17.39 5.84 -4.71
N LEU A 554 -16.62 6.34 -3.75
CA LEU A 554 -17.11 6.71 -2.43
C LEU A 554 -18.10 7.88 -2.52
N GLU A 555 -17.78 8.92 -3.29
CA GLU A 555 -18.70 10.03 -3.59
C GLU A 555 -20.02 9.51 -4.17
N LEU A 556 -19.95 8.72 -5.25
CA LEU A 556 -21.12 8.13 -5.90
C LEU A 556 -21.96 7.27 -4.97
N SER A 557 -21.33 6.53 -4.04
CA SER A 557 -22.05 5.62 -3.14
C SER A 557 -23.06 6.31 -2.24
N THR A 558 -22.87 7.62 -2.01
CA THR A 558 -23.69 8.45 -1.11
C THR A 558 -24.75 9.30 -1.83
N GLN A 559 -24.68 9.41 -3.16
CA GLN A 559 -25.65 10.17 -3.96
C GLN A 559 -26.89 9.32 -4.25
N ASP A 560 -28.09 9.90 -4.18
CA ASP A 560 -29.33 9.15 -4.45
C ASP A 560 -29.48 8.75 -5.94
N ASP A 561 -28.92 9.53 -6.86
CA ASP A 561 -29.07 9.33 -8.30
C ASP A 561 -27.79 8.90 -9.02
N TYR A 562 -26.87 8.27 -8.28
CA TYR A 562 -25.61 7.71 -8.79
C TYR A 562 -25.78 6.86 -10.05
N TRP A 563 -26.92 6.16 -10.18
CA TRP A 563 -27.22 5.30 -11.32
C TRP A 563 -27.25 6.06 -12.65
N LYS A 564 -27.70 7.32 -12.67
CA LYS A 564 -27.70 8.15 -13.88
C LYS A 564 -26.29 8.41 -14.42
N ILE A 565 -25.29 8.35 -13.54
CA ILE A 565 -23.88 8.52 -13.88
C ILE A 565 -23.28 7.18 -14.31
N ILE A 566 -23.62 6.08 -13.61
CA ILE A 566 -23.06 4.75 -13.87
C ILE A 566 -23.62 4.09 -15.13
N GLU A 567 -24.94 4.14 -15.37
CA GLU A 567 -25.59 3.40 -16.46
C GLU A 567 -24.98 3.71 -17.85
N PRO A 568 -24.73 4.98 -18.23
CA PRO A 568 -24.15 5.29 -19.54
C PRO A 568 -22.69 4.83 -19.68
N GLN A 569 -22.01 4.57 -18.57
CA GLN A 569 -20.57 4.28 -18.49
C GLN A 569 -20.28 2.80 -18.21
N LEU A 570 -21.31 1.97 -17.97
CA LEU A 570 -21.16 0.59 -17.54
C LEU A 570 -20.33 -0.29 -18.49
N PHE A 571 -20.26 0.08 -19.77
CA PHE A 571 -19.51 -0.63 -20.81
C PHE A 571 -18.28 0.13 -21.30
N ASP A 572 -17.86 1.18 -20.58
CA ASP A 572 -16.60 1.87 -20.77
C ASP A 572 -15.54 1.23 -19.85
N ASP A 573 -14.51 0.61 -20.43
CA ASP A 573 -13.42 -0.06 -19.70
C ASP A 573 -12.74 0.87 -18.67
N THR A 574 -12.77 2.19 -18.88
CA THR A 574 -12.20 3.15 -17.94
C THR A 574 -12.99 3.28 -16.63
N TRP A 575 -14.24 2.82 -16.62
CA TRP A 575 -15.16 2.85 -15.47
C TRP A 575 -15.30 1.52 -14.74
N ASP A 576 -14.75 0.43 -15.27
CA ASP A 576 -14.85 -0.90 -14.66
C ASP A 576 -14.40 -0.88 -13.18
N GLU A 577 -13.23 -0.31 -12.91
CA GLU A 577 -12.68 -0.28 -11.54
C GLU A 577 -13.49 0.62 -10.60
N ILE A 578 -14.02 1.74 -11.10
CA ILE A 578 -14.91 2.63 -10.33
C ILE A 578 -16.21 1.91 -9.99
N THR A 579 -16.76 1.15 -10.92
CA THR A 579 -18.01 0.38 -10.74
C THR A 579 -17.82 -0.73 -9.72
N VAL A 580 -16.67 -1.43 -9.76
CA VAL A 580 -16.30 -2.44 -8.75
C VAL A 580 -16.11 -1.81 -7.36
N MET A 581 -15.35 -0.71 -7.28
CA MET A 581 -15.16 0.05 -6.03
C MET A 581 -16.48 0.58 -5.46
N LEU A 582 -17.40 0.98 -6.34
CA LEU A 582 -18.74 1.42 -5.95
C LEU A 582 -19.51 0.26 -5.30
N GLY A 583 -19.39 -0.96 -5.81
CA GLY A 583 -19.92 -2.17 -5.17
C GLY A 583 -19.43 -2.33 -3.72
N GLY A 584 -18.13 -2.19 -3.50
CA GLY A 584 -17.53 -2.19 -2.15
C GLY A 584 -18.05 -1.05 -1.26
N CYS A 585 -18.10 0.17 -1.79
CA CYS A 585 -18.60 1.34 -1.04
C CYS A 585 -20.10 1.20 -0.69
N ARG A 586 -20.93 0.71 -1.61
CA ARG A 586 -22.35 0.42 -1.38
C ARG A 586 -22.52 -0.70 -0.36
N ARG A 587 -21.69 -1.75 -0.38
CA ARG A 587 -21.73 -2.83 0.62
C ARG A 587 -21.46 -2.33 2.04
N ARG A 588 -20.64 -1.28 2.21
CA ARG A 588 -20.42 -0.62 3.51
C ARG A 588 -21.68 0.05 4.06
N LEU A 589 -22.57 0.52 3.20
CA LEU A 589 -23.88 1.06 3.59
C LEU A 589 -24.88 -0.06 3.95
N GLY A 590 -24.63 -1.28 3.49
CA GLY A 590 -25.39 -2.49 3.83
C GLY A 590 -25.56 -3.43 2.65
N ILE A 591 -25.94 -4.68 2.91
CA ILE A 591 -26.13 -5.70 1.86
C ILE A 591 -27.19 -5.27 0.83
N LYS A 592 -28.28 -4.65 1.29
CA LYS A 592 -29.36 -4.14 0.41
C LYS A 592 -28.86 -3.10 -0.60
N ALA A 593 -27.94 -2.23 -0.17
CA ALA A 593 -27.38 -1.19 -1.02
C ALA A 593 -26.50 -1.78 -2.14
N ALA A 594 -25.79 -2.87 -1.86
CA ALA A 594 -25.04 -3.63 -2.86
C ALA A 594 -25.99 -4.42 -3.79
N SER A 595 -27.01 -5.08 -3.23
CA SER A 595 -28.03 -5.81 -4.02
C SER A 595 -28.77 -4.89 -5.00
N GLU A 596 -29.08 -3.66 -4.59
CA GLU A 596 -29.69 -2.66 -5.48
C GLU A 596 -28.79 -2.32 -6.68
N LEU A 597 -27.49 -2.12 -6.46
CA LEU A 597 -26.53 -1.88 -7.53
C LEU A 597 -26.47 -3.09 -8.48
N ILE A 598 -26.37 -4.31 -7.93
CA ILE A 598 -26.32 -5.55 -8.72
C ILE A 598 -27.58 -5.69 -9.57
N GLN A 599 -28.77 -5.46 -8.99
CA GLN A 599 -30.03 -5.51 -9.72
C GLN A 599 -30.05 -4.50 -10.87
N LYS A 600 -29.64 -3.25 -10.60
CA LYS A 600 -29.57 -2.21 -11.64
C LYS A 600 -28.64 -2.61 -12.79
N ILE A 601 -27.49 -3.22 -12.51
CA ILE A 601 -26.55 -3.72 -13.54
C ILE A 601 -27.16 -4.89 -14.34
N LEU A 602 -27.92 -5.78 -13.69
CA LEU A 602 -28.61 -6.89 -14.35
C LEU A 602 -29.75 -6.42 -15.27
N ASP A 603 -30.48 -5.39 -14.86
CA ASP A 603 -31.60 -4.84 -15.63
C ASP A 603 -31.13 -4.19 -16.96
N VAL A 604 -29.83 -3.94 -17.11
CA VAL A 604 -29.23 -3.45 -18.36
C VAL A 604 -29.23 -4.56 -19.43
N ASN A 605 -30.25 -4.56 -20.26
CA ASN A 605 -30.51 -5.64 -21.23
C ASN A 605 -30.55 -5.14 -22.69
N TYR A 606 -29.45 -4.54 -23.14
CA TYR A 606 -29.36 -3.97 -24.50
C TYR A 606 -28.92 -5.00 -25.56
N SER A 607 -28.09 -5.99 -25.20
CA SER A 607 -27.56 -7.02 -26.11
C SER A 607 -26.99 -8.22 -25.35
N LEU A 608 -26.71 -9.32 -26.05
CA LEU A 608 -26.02 -10.49 -25.48
C LEU A 608 -24.65 -10.12 -24.89
N ASN A 609 -23.84 -9.34 -25.61
CA ASN A 609 -22.53 -8.88 -25.14
C ASN A 609 -22.64 -8.00 -23.88
N SER A 610 -23.68 -7.17 -23.80
CA SER A 610 -23.97 -6.36 -22.61
C SER A 610 -24.31 -7.25 -21.41
N LYS A 611 -25.10 -8.31 -21.58
CA LYS A 611 -25.40 -9.27 -20.51
C LYS A 611 -24.15 -9.99 -20.00
N VAL A 612 -23.32 -10.49 -20.93
CA VAL A 612 -22.05 -11.16 -20.61
C VAL A 612 -21.15 -10.22 -19.80
N ARG A 613 -21.04 -8.96 -20.23
CA ARG A 613 -20.24 -7.94 -19.53
C ARG A 613 -20.82 -7.56 -18.17
N SER A 614 -22.13 -7.38 -18.05
CA SER A 614 -22.81 -7.15 -16.77
C SER A 614 -22.52 -8.26 -15.76
N ILE A 615 -22.58 -9.52 -16.20
CA ILE A 615 -22.25 -10.68 -15.36
C ILE A 615 -20.79 -10.62 -14.89
N GLY A 616 -19.84 -10.29 -15.78
CA GLY A 616 -18.43 -10.15 -15.42
C GLY A 616 -18.19 -9.06 -14.36
N ILE A 617 -18.74 -7.87 -14.59
CA ILE A 617 -18.66 -6.74 -13.63
C ILE A 617 -19.26 -7.12 -12.28
N ILE A 618 -20.43 -7.77 -12.28
CA ILE A 618 -21.07 -8.25 -11.05
C ILE A 618 -20.20 -9.31 -10.37
N GLY A 619 -19.61 -10.23 -11.13
CA GLY A 619 -18.66 -11.23 -10.62
C GLY A 619 -17.51 -10.58 -9.87
N ARG A 620 -16.92 -9.51 -10.42
CA ARG A 620 -15.87 -8.72 -9.74
C ARG A 620 -16.37 -8.00 -8.50
N ILE A 621 -17.57 -7.42 -8.55
CA ILE A 621 -18.19 -6.80 -7.37
C ILE A 621 -18.34 -7.83 -6.26
N ILE A 622 -18.92 -9.00 -6.56
CA ILE A 622 -19.13 -10.09 -5.60
C ILE A 622 -17.79 -10.52 -4.99
N GLN A 623 -16.78 -10.71 -5.83
CA GLN A 623 -15.45 -11.10 -5.38
C GLN A 623 -14.85 -10.06 -4.43
N ASP A 624 -14.96 -8.76 -4.73
CA ASP A 624 -14.41 -7.69 -3.88
C ASP A 624 -15.17 -7.55 -2.55
N ILE A 625 -16.49 -7.84 -2.54
CA ILE A 625 -17.33 -7.70 -1.35
C ILE A 625 -17.52 -9.00 -0.55
N ARG A 626 -17.03 -10.13 -1.06
CA ARG A 626 -17.12 -11.43 -0.42
C ARG A 626 -16.68 -11.44 1.06
N PRO A 627 -15.57 -10.76 1.45
CA PRO A 627 -15.15 -10.71 2.86
C PRO A 627 -16.19 -10.15 3.82
N TYR A 628 -17.15 -9.33 3.36
CA TYR A 628 -18.22 -8.83 4.24
C TYR A 628 -19.23 -9.92 4.65
N GLY A 629 -19.21 -11.08 3.99
CA GLY A 629 -20.18 -12.14 4.16
C GLY A 629 -21.59 -11.79 3.66
N GLY A 630 -22.41 -12.83 3.57
CA GLY A 630 -23.76 -12.78 3.00
C GLY A 630 -23.76 -12.82 1.48
N ASN A 631 -24.89 -13.24 0.90
CA ASN A 631 -25.04 -13.30 -0.55
C ASN A 631 -25.84 -12.08 -1.07
N PRO A 632 -25.17 -11.07 -1.66
CA PRO A 632 -25.84 -9.87 -2.18
C PRO A 632 -26.65 -10.14 -3.45
N THR A 633 -26.50 -11.32 -4.08
CA THR A 633 -27.22 -11.70 -5.30
C THR A 633 -28.47 -12.54 -5.04
N ARG A 634 -28.69 -12.98 -3.79
CA ARG A 634 -29.75 -13.93 -3.41
C ARG A 634 -31.14 -13.56 -3.95
N ASP A 635 -31.45 -12.26 -4.01
CA ASP A 635 -32.75 -11.75 -4.43
C ASP A 635 -32.71 -11.01 -5.78
N THR A 636 -31.59 -11.08 -6.54
CA THR A 636 -31.40 -10.24 -7.74
C THR A 636 -31.60 -10.95 -9.08
N GLY A 637 -31.84 -12.27 -9.08
CA GLY A 637 -31.93 -13.08 -10.31
C GLY A 637 -30.58 -13.32 -11.02
N TYR A 638 -29.46 -12.96 -10.37
CA TYR A 638 -28.11 -13.13 -10.90
C TYR A 638 -27.80 -14.58 -11.25
N GLU A 639 -28.05 -15.50 -10.31
CA GLU A 639 -27.74 -16.92 -10.45
C GLU A 639 -28.48 -17.52 -11.65
N GLN A 640 -29.78 -17.24 -11.77
CA GLN A 640 -30.58 -17.67 -12.92
C GLN A 640 -30.04 -17.10 -14.23
N THR A 641 -29.71 -15.81 -14.26
CA THR A 641 -29.18 -15.16 -15.47
C THR A 641 -27.83 -15.73 -15.88
N LEU A 642 -26.95 -16.00 -14.91
CA LEU A 642 -25.65 -16.63 -15.14
C LEU A 642 -25.82 -18.04 -15.73
N LEU A 643 -26.70 -18.85 -15.13
CA LEU A 643 -26.99 -20.21 -15.61
C LEU A 643 -27.60 -20.23 -17.02
N GLU A 644 -28.53 -19.32 -17.32
CA GLU A 644 -29.13 -19.19 -18.67
C GLU A 644 -28.10 -18.77 -19.72
N MET A 645 -27.07 -18.03 -19.33
CA MET A 645 -26.04 -17.49 -20.22
C MET A 645 -24.88 -18.47 -20.49
N LEU A 646 -24.70 -19.49 -19.64
CA LEU A 646 -23.60 -20.46 -19.73
C LEU A 646 -23.47 -21.13 -21.12
N PRO A 647 -24.53 -21.69 -21.73
CA PRO A 647 -24.41 -22.36 -23.03
C PRO A 647 -23.95 -21.39 -24.13
N THR A 648 -24.47 -20.16 -24.10
CA THR A 648 -24.11 -19.12 -25.07
C THR A 648 -22.69 -18.61 -24.85
N PHE A 649 -22.25 -18.52 -23.59
CA PHE A 649 -20.86 -18.21 -23.25
C PHE A 649 -19.91 -19.27 -23.82
N GLU A 650 -20.24 -20.56 -23.72
CA GLU A 650 -19.41 -21.64 -24.27
C GLU A 650 -19.35 -21.58 -25.81
N GLU A 651 -20.48 -21.32 -26.48
CA GLU A 651 -20.57 -21.20 -27.94
C GLU A 651 -19.77 -20.01 -28.48
N HIS A 652 -19.95 -18.82 -27.90
CA HIS A 652 -19.31 -17.58 -28.35
C HIS A 652 -18.01 -17.27 -27.61
N ARG A 653 -17.46 -18.23 -26.87
CA ARG A 653 -16.31 -18.02 -25.98
C ARG A 653 -15.18 -17.29 -26.67
N ALA A 654 -14.83 -17.69 -27.89
CA ALA A 654 -13.74 -17.12 -28.67
C ALA A 654 -13.88 -15.61 -28.97
N GLU A 655 -15.13 -15.10 -28.98
CA GLU A 655 -15.48 -13.71 -29.30
C GLU A 655 -15.49 -12.79 -28.06
N ILE A 656 -15.57 -13.37 -26.85
CA ILE A 656 -15.58 -12.63 -25.58
C ILE A 656 -14.14 -12.27 -25.19
N ASP A 657 -13.89 -11.07 -24.68
CA ASP A 657 -12.53 -10.72 -24.23
C ASP A 657 -12.08 -11.59 -23.04
N PHE A 658 -10.76 -11.73 -22.88
CA PHE A 658 -10.20 -12.65 -21.90
C PHE A 658 -10.58 -12.35 -20.45
N GLN A 659 -10.65 -11.06 -20.12
CA GLN A 659 -10.83 -10.60 -18.76
C GLN A 659 -12.26 -10.89 -18.31
N THR A 660 -13.25 -10.59 -19.16
CA THR A 660 -14.65 -10.95 -18.94
C THR A 660 -14.84 -12.47 -18.77
N ARG A 661 -14.11 -13.30 -19.53
CA ARG A 661 -14.15 -14.77 -19.35
C ARG A 661 -13.74 -15.16 -17.93
N ILE A 662 -12.61 -14.65 -17.42
CA ILE A 662 -12.12 -14.94 -16.06
C ILE A 662 -13.19 -14.57 -15.03
N GLU A 663 -13.78 -13.38 -15.16
CA GLU A 663 -14.77 -12.88 -14.21
C GLU A 663 -16.02 -13.77 -14.14
N ILE A 664 -16.47 -14.28 -15.28
CA ILE A 664 -17.56 -15.27 -15.36
C ILE A 664 -17.13 -16.58 -14.67
N GLY A 665 -15.90 -17.03 -14.90
CA GLY A 665 -15.34 -18.20 -14.23
C GLY A 665 -15.33 -18.09 -12.70
N GLU A 666 -14.90 -16.94 -12.18
CA GLU A 666 -14.89 -16.68 -10.74
C GLU A 666 -16.32 -16.63 -10.18
N ALA A 667 -17.23 -15.96 -10.90
CA ALA A 667 -18.64 -15.89 -10.54
C ALA A 667 -19.30 -17.26 -10.42
N LEU A 668 -19.08 -18.15 -11.40
CA LEU A 668 -19.57 -19.53 -11.37
C LEU A 668 -19.08 -20.26 -10.12
N GLY A 669 -17.83 -20.04 -9.74
CA GLY A 669 -17.29 -20.58 -8.50
C GLY A 669 -18.08 -20.18 -7.27
N GLN A 670 -18.47 -18.90 -7.18
CA GLN A 670 -19.14 -18.39 -5.98
C GLN A 670 -20.56 -18.95 -5.81
N ILE A 671 -21.24 -19.26 -6.91
CA ILE A 671 -22.64 -19.72 -6.89
C ILE A 671 -22.78 -21.25 -6.98
N GLY A 672 -21.69 -21.97 -7.25
CA GLY A 672 -21.70 -23.37 -7.63
C GLY A 672 -21.61 -23.50 -9.14
N ASP A 673 -20.56 -24.15 -9.62
CA ASP A 673 -20.36 -24.34 -11.05
C ASP A 673 -21.10 -25.61 -11.52
N PRO A 674 -22.21 -25.49 -12.27
CA PRO A 674 -23.01 -26.64 -12.70
C PRO A 674 -22.23 -27.57 -13.65
N ARG A 675 -21.12 -27.10 -14.23
CA ARG A 675 -20.23 -27.92 -15.07
C ARG A 675 -19.48 -28.98 -14.24
N LEU A 676 -19.41 -28.80 -12.92
CA LEU A 676 -18.67 -29.67 -12.00
C LEU A 676 -19.56 -30.60 -11.16
N GLU A 677 -20.88 -30.37 -11.12
CA GLU A 677 -21.81 -31.07 -10.22
C GLU A 677 -22.15 -32.50 -10.66
N ASP A 678 -22.11 -32.79 -11.95
CA ASP A 678 -22.47 -34.08 -12.52
C ASP A 678 -21.21 -34.80 -13.03
N GLU A 679 -20.82 -35.89 -12.35
CA GLU A 679 -19.62 -36.66 -12.69
C GLU A 679 -19.68 -37.24 -14.12
N GLU A 680 -20.88 -37.64 -14.59
CA GLU A 680 -21.03 -38.14 -15.97
C GLU A 680 -20.83 -37.02 -17.01
N LYS A 681 -21.03 -35.76 -16.61
CA LYS A 681 -20.77 -34.58 -17.46
C LYS A 681 -19.35 -34.05 -17.31
N ASN A 682 -18.71 -34.23 -16.16
CA ASN A 682 -17.37 -33.73 -15.88
C ASN A 682 -16.25 -34.72 -16.28
N GLU A 683 -16.58 -35.97 -16.64
CA GLU A 683 -15.61 -36.92 -17.19
C GLU A 683 -15.73 -37.06 -18.71
N ILE A 684 -14.60 -37.26 -19.38
CA ILE A 684 -14.50 -37.49 -20.82
C ILE A 684 -13.96 -38.89 -21.06
N LEU A 685 -14.65 -39.66 -21.91
CA LEU A 685 -14.16 -40.96 -22.39
C LEU A 685 -13.09 -40.74 -23.45
N ILE A 686 -11.86 -41.12 -23.14
CA ILE A 686 -10.75 -41.19 -24.09
C ILE A 686 -10.68 -42.62 -24.63
N ARG A 687 -10.91 -42.75 -25.95
CA ARG A 687 -10.69 -44.00 -26.67
C ARG A 687 -9.20 -44.22 -26.79
N GLY A 688 -8.72 -45.29 -26.16
CA GLY A 688 -7.33 -45.67 -26.16
C GLY A 688 -6.80 -45.99 -27.55
N GLY A 689 -5.50 -45.86 -27.72
CA GLY A 689 -4.83 -46.10 -28.99
C GLY A 689 -3.32 -45.97 -28.89
N THR A 690 -2.65 -46.16 -30.01
CA THR A 690 -1.19 -46.06 -30.11
C THR A 690 -0.78 -44.67 -30.58
N PHE A 691 0.12 -44.03 -29.86
CA PHE A 691 0.69 -42.73 -30.20
C PHE A 691 2.22 -42.70 -30.02
N TRP A 692 2.84 -41.62 -30.49
CA TRP A 692 4.24 -41.33 -30.26
C TRP A 692 4.39 -40.44 -29.02
N MET A 693 4.99 -41.00 -27.96
CA MET A 693 5.25 -40.32 -26.70
C MET A 693 6.68 -39.76 -26.68
N GLY A 694 6.86 -38.54 -26.15
CA GLY A 694 8.17 -37.89 -26.03
C GLY A 694 8.54 -37.00 -27.22
N THR A 695 9.80 -36.55 -27.24
CA THR A 695 10.36 -35.63 -28.24
C THR A 695 11.34 -36.38 -29.16
N PRO A 696 11.28 -36.19 -30.50
CA PRO A 696 12.22 -36.82 -31.43
C PRO A 696 13.68 -36.44 -31.15
N ASP A 697 14.60 -37.33 -31.53
CA ASP A 697 16.01 -37.16 -31.23
C ASP A 697 16.71 -36.04 -32.02
N ASP A 698 16.12 -35.62 -33.15
CA ASP A 698 16.66 -34.68 -34.14
C ASP A 698 16.16 -33.23 -33.98
N VAL A 699 15.20 -32.97 -33.08
CA VAL A 699 14.69 -31.62 -32.77
C VAL A 699 15.68 -30.89 -31.84
N VAL A 700 16.83 -30.47 -32.39
CA VAL A 700 17.92 -29.80 -31.65
C VAL A 700 18.04 -28.30 -32.00
N GLU A 701 17.50 -27.82 -33.12
CA GLU A 701 17.93 -26.50 -33.67
C GLU A 701 17.05 -25.27 -33.33
N ARG A 702 15.90 -25.37 -32.65
CA ARG A 702 14.98 -24.22 -32.50
C ARG A 702 14.88 -23.55 -31.13
N SER A 703 15.59 -24.02 -30.11
CA SER A 703 15.46 -23.48 -28.74
C SER A 703 16.81 -23.10 -28.13
N TYR A 704 17.14 -21.81 -28.21
CA TYR A 704 18.19 -21.21 -27.39
C TYR A 704 17.78 -21.34 -25.91
N HIS A 705 18.44 -22.25 -25.19
CA HIS A 705 18.84 -22.26 -23.77
C HIS A 705 18.80 -23.68 -23.17
N SER A 706 20.00 -24.27 -23.11
CA SER A 706 20.45 -25.47 -22.37
C SER A 706 20.12 -26.86 -22.96
N GLU A 707 21.18 -27.53 -23.42
CA GLU A 707 21.27 -28.94 -23.83
C GLU A 707 20.79 -29.94 -22.76
N ARG A 708 20.57 -29.53 -21.51
CA ARG A 708 20.21 -30.41 -20.39
C ARG A 708 18.71 -30.61 -20.20
N GLY A 709 17.85 -29.73 -20.73
CA GLY A 709 16.40 -29.74 -20.49
C GLY A 709 15.59 -30.76 -21.30
N HIS A 710 16.18 -31.31 -22.37
CA HIS A 710 15.49 -32.19 -23.33
C HIS A 710 15.80 -33.69 -23.16
N ILE A 711 16.73 -34.05 -22.27
CA ILE A 711 17.16 -35.45 -22.10
C ILE A 711 16.04 -36.29 -21.48
N SER A 712 15.24 -35.74 -20.57
CA SER A 712 14.16 -36.49 -19.93
C SER A 712 13.00 -36.79 -20.87
N GLU A 713 12.80 -36.01 -21.93
CA GLU A 713 11.66 -36.18 -22.87
C GLU A 713 11.99 -37.17 -24.00
N ARG A 714 13.19 -37.78 -23.97
CA ARG A 714 13.75 -38.63 -25.02
C ARG A 714 14.02 -40.05 -24.49
N PRO A 715 14.01 -41.07 -25.38
CA PRO A 715 13.67 -40.98 -26.81
C PRO A 715 12.16 -40.92 -27.07
N MET A 716 11.78 -40.46 -28.26
CA MET A 716 10.40 -40.65 -28.74
C MET A 716 10.15 -42.14 -29.04
N HIS A 717 9.06 -42.69 -28.51
CA HIS A 717 8.75 -44.12 -28.59
C HIS A 717 7.24 -44.36 -28.72
N LYS A 718 6.85 -45.59 -29.10
CA LYS A 718 5.43 -45.94 -29.27
C LYS A 718 4.83 -46.38 -27.95
N VAL A 719 3.71 -45.79 -27.59
CA VAL A 719 2.93 -46.19 -26.42
C VAL A 719 1.50 -46.44 -26.83
N THR A 720 0.93 -47.55 -26.37
CA THR A 720 -0.50 -47.86 -26.47
C THR A 720 -1.13 -47.65 -25.11
N VAL A 721 -2.19 -46.85 -25.05
CA VAL A 721 -3.02 -46.69 -23.84
C VAL A 721 -4.40 -47.32 -24.08
N SER A 722 -4.96 -47.94 -23.04
CA SER A 722 -6.32 -48.49 -23.03
C SER A 722 -7.39 -47.39 -22.93
N ASP A 723 -8.68 -47.73 -23.07
CA ASP A 723 -9.78 -46.77 -22.85
C ASP A 723 -9.84 -46.34 -21.37
N PHE A 724 -9.92 -45.03 -21.12
CA PHE A 724 -10.06 -44.47 -19.77
C PHE A 724 -10.98 -43.25 -19.77
N LEU A 725 -11.53 -42.95 -18.60
CA LEU A 725 -12.23 -41.71 -18.31
C LEU A 725 -11.27 -40.75 -17.63
N ILE A 726 -11.28 -39.49 -18.05
CA ILE A 726 -10.45 -38.41 -17.48
C ILE A 726 -11.34 -37.23 -17.11
N ASP A 727 -11.04 -36.58 -15.98
CA ASP A 727 -11.72 -35.34 -15.62
C ASP A 727 -11.47 -34.27 -16.70
N ARG A 728 -12.56 -33.61 -17.10
CA ARG A 728 -12.58 -32.54 -18.10
C ARG A 728 -11.73 -31.35 -17.67
N TYR A 729 -11.74 -31.05 -16.37
CA TYR A 729 -11.02 -29.95 -15.74
C TYR A 729 -10.07 -30.47 -14.64
N PRO A 730 -9.01 -29.72 -14.29
CA PRO A 730 -8.27 -29.94 -13.04
C PRO A 730 -9.20 -29.87 -11.83
N VAL A 731 -8.87 -30.63 -10.77
CA VAL A 731 -9.64 -30.61 -9.52
C VAL A 731 -9.67 -29.20 -8.95
N THR A 732 -10.86 -28.65 -8.74
CA THR A 732 -11.02 -27.29 -8.23
C THR A 732 -10.92 -27.22 -6.71
N VAL A 733 -10.74 -26.02 -6.16
CA VAL A 733 -10.79 -25.79 -4.72
C VAL A 733 -12.13 -26.24 -4.14
N ALA A 734 -13.26 -25.95 -4.81
CA ALA A 734 -14.59 -26.38 -4.36
C ALA A 734 -14.72 -27.90 -4.28
N GLN A 735 -14.21 -28.62 -5.29
CA GLN A 735 -14.20 -30.08 -5.27
C GLN A 735 -13.29 -30.61 -4.14
N PHE A 736 -12.07 -30.07 -4.01
CA PHE A 736 -11.16 -30.47 -2.94
C PHE A 736 -11.70 -30.13 -1.54
N GLN A 737 -12.49 -29.06 -1.42
CA GLN A 737 -13.11 -28.66 -0.15
C GLN A 737 -14.03 -29.75 0.38
N THR A 738 -14.78 -30.45 -0.47
CA THR A 738 -15.63 -31.57 -0.04
C THR A 738 -14.83 -32.69 0.65
N PHE A 739 -13.61 -32.97 0.16
CA PHE A 739 -12.68 -33.93 0.77
C PHE A 739 -12.15 -33.45 2.13
N VAL A 740 -11.87 -32.15 2.26
CA VAL A 740 -11.44 -31.54 3.54
C VAL A 740 -12.59 -31.56 4.56
N GLU A 741 -13.80 -31.17 4.14
CA GLU A 741 -14.99 -31.11 4.99
C GLU A 741 -15.49 -32.49 5.43
N ALA A 742 -15.26 -33.52 4.64
CA ALA A 742 -15.53 -34.91 5.03
C ALA A 742 -14.69 -35.39 6.24
N GLY A 743 -13.65 -34.65 6.64
CA GLY A 743 -12.97 -34.87 7.92
C GLY A 743 -12.46 -36.31 8.08
N GLU A 744 -12.93 -37.03 9.10
CA GLU A 744 -12.56 -38.43 9.38
C GLU A 744 -13.05 -39.44 8.33
N GLU A 745 -13.89 -39.02 7.38
CA GLU A 745 -14.31 -39.79 6.20
C GLU A 745 -13.59 -39.32 4.93
N GLY A 746 -12.70 -38.31 5.02
CA GLY A 746 -12.00 -37.69 3.91
C GLY A 746 -10.53 -37.39 4.24
N TYR A 747 -10.16 -36.12 4.33
CA TYR A 747 -8.77 -35.67 4.49
C TYR A 747 -8.09 -36.24 5.75
N LEU A 748 -8.86 -36.50 6.81
CA LEU A 748 -8.36 -37.06 8.07
C LEU A 748 -8.52 -38.59 8.17
N ASP A 749 -9.03 -39.25 7.13
CA ASP A 749 -9.08 -40.71 7.09
C ASP A 749 -7.77 -41.29 6.57
N ARG A 750 -7.05 -42.02 7.43
CA ARG A 750 -5.81 -42.73 7.09
C ARG A 750 -5.92 -43.64 5.87
N HIS A 751 -7.09 -44.22 5.59
CA HIS A 751 -7.26 -45.18 4.49
C HIS A 751 -7.12 -44.53 3.11
N ASN A 752 -7.37 -43.22 3.00
CA ASN A 752 -7.22 -42.48 1.76
C ASN A 752 -5.74 -42.24 1.41
N TRP A 753 -4.83 -42.29 2.38
CA TRP A 753 -3.42 -41.93 2.20
C TRP A 753 -2.53 -43.13 1.91
N THR A 754 -1.36 -42.89 1.30
CA THR A 754 -0.27 -43.88 1.37
C THR A 754 0.33 -43.89 2.78
N PRO A 755 0.98 -44.99 3.22
CA PRO A 755 1.64 -45.02 4.52
C PRO A 755 2.64 -43.87 4.73
N GLU A 756 3.43 -43.54 3.69
CA GLU A 756 4.39 -42.44 3.73
C GLU A 756 3.69 -41.07 3.77
N GLY A 757 2.61 -40.90 3.00
CA GLY A 757 1.83 -39.67 2.96
C GLY A 757 1.14 -39.38 4.29
N TRP A 758 0.56 -40.41 4.92
CA TRP A 758 -0.06 -40.29 6.25
C TRP A 758 0.97 -39.89 7.31
N SER A 759 2.12 -40.59 7.35
CA SER A 759 3.19 -40.28 8.29
C SER A 759 3.73 -38.86 8.10
N TRP A 760 3.86 -38.40 6.84
CA TRP A 760 4.24 -37.03 6.53
C TRP A 760 3.19 -36.01 7.01
N ARG A 761 1.90 -36.27 6.78
CA ARG A 761 0.79 -35.39 7.22
C ARG A 761 0.74 -35.28 8.74
N GLU A 762 0.88 -36.39 9.46
CA GLU A 762 0.94 -36.41 10.93
C GLU A 762 2.12 -35.61 11.46
N LYS A 763 3.29 -35.74 10.82
CA LYS A 763 4.50 -34.99 11.19
C LYS A 763 4.33 -33.49 10.99
N GLU A 764 3.66 -33.06 9.92
CA GLU A 764 3.39 -31.64 9.63
C GLU A 764 2.20 -31.08 10.42
N GLY A 765 1.37 -31.94 11.04
CA GLY A 765 0.22 -31.53 11.86
C GLY A 765 -0.93 -30.87 11.07
N LEU A 766 -1.07 -31.18 9.77
CA LEU A 766 -1.97 -30.47 8.86
C LEU A 766 -3.42 -30.96 8.95
N GLN A 767 -4.39 -30.08 9.23
CA GLN A 767 -5.82 -30.44 9.17
C GLN A 767 -6.46 -30.12 7.82
N ASN A 768 -5.79 -29.29 7.02
CA ASN A 768 -6.16 -28.88 5.67
C ASN A 768 -4.87 -28.56 4.89
N PRO A 769 -4.94 -28.35 3.56
CA PRO A 769 -3.78 -27.94 2.77
C PRO A 769 -3.15 -26.63 3.27
N LYS A 770 -1.87 -26.39 2.92
CA LYS A 770 -1.26 -25.08 3.21
C LYS A 770 -1.92 -23.98 2.38
N CYS A 771 -2.00 -22.76 2.95
CA CYS A 771 -2.65 -21.59 2.35
C CYS A 771 -4.13 -21.83 1.99
N TRP A 772 -4.83 -22.71 2.73
CA TRP A 772 -6.19 -23.13 2.41
C TRP A 772 -7.21 -21.99 2.44
N GLU A 773 -7.19 -21.16 3.48
CA GLU A 773 -8.13 -20.03 3.61
C GLU A 773 -8.11 -19.10 2.38
N ALA A 774 -6.92 -18.73 1.91
CA ALA A 774 -6.77 -17.89 0.72
C ALA A 774 -7.24 -18.57 -0.58
N GLN A 775 -7.26 -19.91 -0.63
CA GLN A 775 -7.77 -20.65 -1.78
C GLN A 775 -9.30 -20.70 -1.79
N LEU A 776 -9.94 -20.76 -0.62
CA LEU A 776 -11.41 -20.81 -0.50
C LEU A 776 -12.09 -19.62 -1.17
N ASP A 777 -11.41 -18.47 -1.29
CA ASP A 777 -11.88 -17.29 -2.02
C ASP A 777 -12.12 -17.52 -3.52
N TYR A 778 -11.51 -18.56 -4.07
CA TYR A 778 -11.50 -18.88 -5.50
C TYR A 778 -11.92 -20.32 -5.79
N PRO A 779 -13.17 -20.70 -5.44
CA PRO A 779 -13.68 -22.07 -5.50
C PRO A 779 -13.53 -22.75 -6.87
N ASN A 780 -13.61 -22.00 -7.97
CA ASN A 780 -13.53 -22.57 -9.32
C ASN A 780 -12.12 -22.65 -9.91
N ARG A 781 -11.11 -22.20 -9.17
CA ARG A 781 -9.72 -22.36 -9.60
C ARG A 781 -9.23 -23.77 -9.28
N PRO A 782 -8.27 -24.31 -10.04
CA PRO A 782 -7.57 -25.51 -9.66
C PRO A 782 -7.01 -25.40 -8.24
N VAL A 783 -7.15 -26.46 -7.44
CA VAL A 783 -6.47 -26.52 -6.15
C VAL A 783 -4.95 -26.56 -6.38
N VAL A 784 -4.23 -25.66 -5.73
CA VAL A 784 -2.76 -25.54 -5.81
C VAL A 784 -2.15 -25.61 -4.42
N TRP A 785 -0.83 -25.51 -4.33
CA TRP A 785 -0.09 -25.77 -3.08
C TRP A 785 -0.33 -27.16 -2.50
N VAL A 786 -0.83 -28.11 -3.29
CA VAL A 786 -1.02 -29.50 -2.88
C VAL A 786 0.19 -30.36 -3.26
N THR A 787 0.52 -31.28 -2.37
CA THR A 787 1.53 -32.31 -2.60
C THR A 787 0.99 -33.44 -3.46
N TRP A 788 1.90 -34.27 -3.98
CA TRP A 788 1.50 -35.53 -4.61
C TRP A 788 0.73 -36.43 -3.62
N TYR A 789 1.11 -36.43 -2.33
CA TYR A 789 0.42 -37.21 -1.32
C TYR A 789 -1.05 -36.79 -1.13
N GLU A 790 -1.30 -35.48 -1.05
CA GLU A 790 -2.66 -34.93 -0.94
C GLU A 790 -3.47 -35.19 -2.22
N ALA A 791 -2.87 -34.98 -3.40
CA ALA A 791 -3.52 -35.22 -4.69
C ALA A 791 -3.92 -36.70 -4.85
N ASN A 792 -3.02 -37.62 -4.51
CA ASN A 792 -3.31 -39.06 -4.54
C ASN A 792 -4.36 -39.46 -3.49
N ALA A 793 -4.35 -38.85 -2.30
CA ALA A 793 -5.33 -39.14 -1.26
C ALA A 793 -6.73 -38.70 -1.66
N TYR A 794 -6.86 -37.49 -2.22
CA TYR A 794 -8.11 -37.02 -2.82
C TYR A 794 -8.59 -37.95 -3.93
N ALA A 795 -7.71 -38.32 -4.87
CA ALA A 795 -8.09 -39.16 -6.00
C ALA A 795 -8.67 -40.50 -5.52
N ARG A 796 -8.04 -41.12 -4.52
CA ARG A 796 -8.55 -42.36 -3.91
C ARG A 796 -9.88 -42.19 -3.20
N TRP A 797 -10.03 -41.11 -2.44
CA TRP A 797 -11.28 -40.79 -1.75
C TRP A 797 -12.44 -40.60 -2.75
N ALA A 798 -12.16 -39.95 -3.87
CA ALA A 798 -13.11 -39.79 -4.98
C ALA A 798 -13.33 -41.08 -5.81
N GLY A 799 -12.77 -42.23 -5.42
CA GLY A 799 -12.89 -43.49 -6.15
C GLY A 799 -12.12 -43.56 -7.48
N LYS A 800 -11.15 -42.66 -7.66
CA LYS A 800 -10.34 -42.48 -8.88
C LYS A 800 -8.84 -42.69 -8.58
N ARG A 801 -7.99 -42.34 -9.56
CA ARG A 801 -6.53 -42.25 -9.40
C ARG A 801 -5.96 -41.05 -10.16
N LEU A 802 -4.70 -40.72 -9.89
CA LEU A 802 -3.96 -39.79 -10.76
C LEU A 802 -3.70 -40.44 -12.13
N PRO A 803 -3.64 -39.66 -13.22
CA PRO A 803 -3.28 -40.18 -14.53
C PRO A 803 -1.85 -40.73 -14.53
N THR A 804 -1.60 -41.76 -15.33
CA THR A 804 -0.22 -42.08 -15.69
C THR A 804 0.34 -40.97 -16.59
N GLU A 805 1.66 -40.86 -16.64
CA GLU A 805 2.37 -39.94 -17.52
C GLU A 805 1.96 -40.15 -18.99
N ALA A 806 1.77 -41.40 -19.39
CA ALA A 806 1.34 -41.77 -20.74
C ALA A 806 -0.12 -41.42 -21.03
N GLU A 807 -1.05 -41.67 -20.10
CA GLU A 807 -2.45 -41.27 -20.26
C GLU A 807 -2.60 -39.76 -20.38
N TRP A 808 -1.87 -39.02 -19.55
CA TRP A 808 -1.86 -37.56 -19.60
C TRP A 808 -1.35 -37.04 -20.94
N GLU A 809 -0.19 -37.55 -21.41
CA GLU A 809 0.38 -37.11 -22.69
C GLU A 809 -0.51 -37.54 -23.87
N TYR A 810 -1.14 -38.72 -23.81
CA TYR A 810 -2.10 -39.15 -24.83
C TYR A 810 -3.31 -38.22 -24.89
N ALA A 811 -3.90 -37.84 -23.76
CA ALA A 811 -5.02 -36.90 -23.71
C ALA A 811 -4.64 -35.54 -24.32
N ALA A 812 -3.41 -35.06 -24.07
CA ALA A 812 -2.90 -33.83 -24.65
C ALA A 812 -2.66 -33.95 -26.17
N ARG A 813 -2.01 -35.02 -26.62
CA ARG A 813 -1.48 -35.12 -28.00
C ARG A 813 -2.44 -35.75 -29.00
N GLY A 814 -3.27 -36.68 -28.54
CA GLY A 814 -4.02 -37.60 -29.38
C GLY A 814 -3.12 -38.44 -30.29
N THR A 815 -3.75 -39.20 -31.19
CA THR A 815 -3.04 -39.99 -32.22
C THR A 815 -2.38 -39.12 -33.29
N GLU A 816 -2.84 -37.89 -33.45
CA GLU A 816 -2.30 -36.88 -34.37
C GLU A 816 -0.93 -36.35 -33.92
N GLY A 817 -0.55 -36.57 -32.65
CA GLY A 817 0.77 -36.21 -32.14
C GLY A 817 0.95 -34.71 -31.89
N ARG A 818 -0.12 -33.98 -31.56
CA ARG A 818 -0.13 -32.53 -31.36
C ARG A 818 1.02 -32.09 -30.45
N GLU A 819 1.73 -31.03 -30.83
CA GLU A 819 2.83 -30.49 -30.02
C GLU A 819 2.28 -29.75 -28.78
N TYR A 820 1.13 -29.10 -28.94
CA TYR A 820 0.38 -28.40 -27.90
C TYR A 820 -1.06 -28.92 -27.89
N PRO A 821 -1.68 -29.13 -26.71
CA PRO A 821 -3.00 -29.73 -26.57
C PRO A 821 -4.10 -29.20 -27.50
N TYR A 822 -4.08 -27.90 -27.81
CA TYR A 822 -5.11 -27.20 -28.59
C TYR A 822 -4.59 -26.59 -29.91
N GLY A 823 -3.42 -27.00 -30.42
CA GLY A 823 -3.00 -26.74 -31.82
C GLY A 823 -1.94 -25.65 -32.08
N GLU A 824 -2.09 -24.40 -31.61
CA GLU A 824 -1.13 -23.30 -31.89
C GLU A 824 -0.50 -22.68 -30.63
N SER A 825 0.83 -22.48 -30.62
CA SER A 825 1.59 -22.12 -29.41
C SER A 825 2.08 -20.68 -29.28
N HIS A 826 2.25 -19.97 -30.40
CA HIS A 826 3.00 -18.71 -30.40
C HIS A 826 2.21 -17.52 -29.84
N PHE A 827 0.88 -17.57 -29.86
CA PHE A 827 0.05 -16.47 -29.38
C PHE A 827 -0.08 -16.43 -27.85
N MET A 828 0.02 -17.56 -27.15
CA MET A 828 -0.46 -17.62 -25.76
C MET A 828 0.57 -17.24 -24.71
N HIS A 829 1.86 -17.51 -24.93
CA HIS A 829 2.88 -17.03 -23.99
C HIS A 829 2.92 -15.49 -23.94
N HIS A 830 2.69 -14.83 -25.08
CA HIS A 830 2.48 -13.38 -25.12
C HIS A 830 1.15 -12.98 -24.47
N TYR A 831 0.07 -13.70 -24.75
CA TYR A 831 -1.28 -13.42 -24.22
C TYR A 831 -1.39 -13.55 -22.69
N ILE A 832 -0.82 -14.59 -22.08
CA ILE A 832 -0.81 -14.79 -20.61
C ILE A 832 0.03 -13.71 -19.91
N LYS A 833 1.17 -13.35 -20.53
CA LYS A 833 2.09 -12.35 -19.99
C LYS A 833 1.58 -10.91 -20.17
N SER A 834 0.78 -10.65 -21.21
CA SER A 834 0.14 -9.36 -21.46
C SER A 834 -1.21 -9.19 -20.74
N ASN A 835 -1.96 -10.27 -20.50
CA ASN A 835 -3.36 -10.21 -20.04
C ASN A 835 -3.62 -10.88 -18.67
N GLY A 836 -2.61 -10.96 -17.80
CA GLY A 836 -2.91 -10.77 -16.38
C GLY A 836 -3.48 -11.95 -15.60
N SER A 837 -2.98 -13.18 -15.79
CA SER A 837 -2.91 -14.04 -14.59
C SER A 837 -1.91 -13.33 -13.65
N ARG A 838 -2.41 -12.72 -12.56
CA ARG A 838 -1.61 -11.92 -11.61
C ARG A 838 -0.64 -12.78 -10.76
N GLY A 839 -0.16 -13.88 -11.34
CA GLY A 839 0.68 -14.90 -10.72
C GLY A 839 -0.08 -16.00 -9.99
N HIS A 840 -1.37 -16.21 -10.30
CA HIS A 840 -2.25 -17.20 -9.68
C HIS A 840 -2.95 -18.03 -10.76
N ALA A 841 -3.38 -19.25 -10.42
CA ALA A 841 -4.23 -20.08 -11.28
C ALA A 841 -5.51 -19.32 -11.68
N MET A 842 -6.10 -19.71 -12.82
CA MET A 842 -7.36 -19.15 -13.33
C MET A 842 -8.51 -20.16 -13.17
N PRO A 843 -9.78 -19.70 -13.19
CA PRO A 843 -10.93 -20.59 -13.19
C PRO A 843 -10.85 -21.64 -14.29
N VAL A 844 -11.28 -22.87 -13.98
CA VAL A 844 -11.15 -23.99 -14.90
C VAL A 844 -12.00 -23.85 -16.15
N GLY A 845 -11.42 -24.22 -17.30
CA GLY A 845 -12.12 -24.22 -18.58
C GLY A 845 -12.36 -22.84 -19.19
N ILE A 846 -11.81 -21.78 -18.59
CA ILE A 846 -12.06 -20.39 -18.96
C ILE A 846 -10.91 -19.77 -19.75
N ALA A 847 -9.68 -20.21 -19.50
CA ALA A 847 -8.48 -19.66 -20.13
C ALA A 847 -8.20 -20.25 -21.52
N PHE A 848 -8.16 -21.58 -21.66
CA PHE A 848 -7.78 -22.26 -22.91
C PHE A 848 -8.92 -23.09 -23.51
N GLY A 849 -8.91 -23.26 -24.83
CA GLY A 849 -9.83 -24.16 -25.52
C GLY A 849 -9.56 -25.63 -25.13
N PRO A 850 -10.55 -26.52 -25.32
CA PRO A 850 -10.35 -27.94 -25.08
C PRO A 850 -9.48 -28.57 -26.17
N THR A 851 -8.96 -29.76 -25.90
CA THR A 851 -8.53 -30.69 -26.96
C THR A 851 -9.74 -31.09 -27.83
N PRO A 852 -9.54 -31.66 -29.03
CA PRO A 852 -10.65 -32.18 -29.86
C PRO A 852 -11.59 -33.15 -29.12
N GLU A 853 -11.06 -33.87 -28.15
CA GLU A 853 -11.78 -34.82 -27.31
C GLU A 853 -12.56 -34.14 -26.16
N GLY A 854 -12.36 -32.84 -25.94
CA GLY A 854 -13.10 -32.05 -24.95
C GLY A 854 -12.38 -31.83 -23.62
N VAL A 855 -11.09 -32.14 -23.51
CA VAL A 855 -10.34 -31.99 -22.25
C VAL A 855 -9.73 -30.59 -22.14
N TYR A 856 -10.02 -29.88 -21.06
CA TYR A 856 -9.57 -28.50 -20.86
C TYR A 856 -8.30 -28.41 -20.01
N ASP A 857 -7.62 -27.26 -20.12
CA ASP A 857 -6.49 -26.85 -19.28
C ASP A 857 -5.30 -27.83 -19.23
N LEU A 858 -5.16 -28.71 -20.23
CA LEU A 858 -4.01 -29.62 -20.35
C LEU A 858 -2.68 -28.90 -20.67
N CYS A 859 -2.68 -27.58 -20.81
CA CYS A 859 -1.48 -26.79 -20.57
C CYS A 859 -1.83 -25.33 -20.28
N GLY A 860 -0.94 -24.65 -19.55
CA GLY A 860 -0.98 -23.21 -19.41
C GLY A 860 -1.70 -22.69 -18.18
N ASN A 861 -2.56 -23.44 -17.50
CA ASN A 861 -3.18 -23.01 -16.22
C ASN A 861 -2.32 -23.48 -15.02
N VAL A 862 -2.36 -24.79 -14.73
CA VAL A 862 -1.53 -25.42 -13.70
C VAL A 862 -0.72 -26.58 -14.28
N LEU A 863 0.41 -26.84 -13.65
CA LEU A 863 1.12 -28.11 -13.75
C LEU A 863 0.33 -29.20 -13.02
N GLU A 864 0.38 -30.44 -13.49
CA GLU A 864 -0.45 -31.53 -12.94
C GLU A 864 0.38 -32.73 -12.51
N TRP A 865 0.15 -33.19 -11.28
CA TRP A 865 0.77 -34.41 -10.75
C TRP A 865 0.31 -35.66 -11.50
N CYS A 866 1.25 -36.50 -11.91
CA CYS A 866 1.00 -37.84 -12.44
C CYS A 866 1.31 -38.92 -11.39
N GLN A 867 0.84 -40.14 -11.61
CA GLN A 867 1.11 -41.27 -10.74
C GLN A 867 2.59 -41.68 -10.75
N ASP A 868 3.29 -41.49 -11.87
CA ASP A 868 4.59 -42.09 -12.17
C ASP A 868 5.74 -41.50 -11.33
N TRP A 869 6.71 -42.37 -11.02
CA TRP A 869 8.03 -41.93 -10.59
C TRP A 869 8.85 -41.41 -11.78
N LEU A 870 9.71 -40.43 -11.56
CA LEU A 870 10.64 -39.96 -12.59
C LEU A 870 11.63 -41.06 -12.95
N GLY A 871 11.70 -41.38 -14.25
CA GLY A 871 12.65 -42.31 -14.83
C GLY A 871 12.93 -42.03 -16.31
N PRO A 872 13.99 -42.61 -16.88
CA PRO A 872 14.29 -42.49 -18.31
C PRO A 872 13.21 -43.20 -19.14
N TYR A 873 13.00 -42.74 -20.38
CA TYR A 873 12.18 -43.46 -21.35
C TYR A 873 12.94 -44.66 -21.94
N ASP A 874 12.18 -45.69 -22.31
CA ASP A 874 12.64 -46.81 -23.11
C ASP A 874 12.25 -46.59 -24.56
N SER A 875 13.14 -46.92 -25.50
CA SER A 875 12.83 -46.93 -26.93
C SER A 875 11.83 -48.02 -27.35
N ALA A 876 11.64 -49.04 -26.51
CA ALA A 876 10.71 -50.15 -26.78
C ALA A 876 9.24 -49.67 -26.80
N SER A 877 8.40 -50.37 -27.56
CA SER A 877 6.96 -50.11 -27.52
C SER A 877 6.36 -50.61 -26.20
N GLN A 878 5.49 -49.79 -25.59
CA GLN A 878 4.90 -50.08 -24.28
C GLN A 878 3.37 -50.09 -24.36
N LEU A 879 2.74 -50.91 -23.52
CA LEU A 879 1.29 -50.96 -23.31
C LEU A 879 1.01 -50.52 -21.88
N ASP A 880 0.17 -49.50 -21.72
CA ASP A 880 -0.25 -48.91 -20.43
C ASP A 880 0.91 -48.74 -19.42
N PRO A 881 1.98 -48.00 -19.76
CA PRO A 881 3.12 -47.84 -18.86
C PRO A 881 2.75 -47.02 -17.62
N GLU A 882 3.16 -47.51 -16.45
CA GLU A 882 3.00 -46.84 -15.14
C GLU A 882 4.31 -46.21 -14.61
N GLY A 883 5.34 -46.19 -15.46
CA GLY A 883 6.68 -45.76 -15.09
C GLY A 883 7.41 -46.72 -14.14
N PRO A 884 8.54 -46.29 -13.55
CA PRO A 884 9.29 -47.08 -12.57
C PRO A 884 8.47 -47.35 -11.31
N THR A 885 8.70 -48.48 -10.64
CA THR A 885 7.99 -48.84 -9.39
C THR A 885 8.47 -48.07 -8.15
N ARG A 886 9.65 -47.44 -8.22
CA ARG A 886 10.26 -46.63 -7.14
C ARG A 886 11.04 -45.46 -7.72
N GLY A 887 11.11 -44.36 -6.96
CA GLY A 887 11.88 -43.16 -7.32
C GLY A 887 11.99 -42.20 -6.15
N GLN A 888 12.68 -41.07 -6.38
CA GLN A 888 12.77 -39.96 -5.42
C GLN A 888 11.76 -38.85 -5.73
N GLU A 889 11.45 -38.64 -7.01
CA GLU A 889 10.63 -37.55 -7.51
C GLU A 889 9.50 -38.09 -8.40
N ARG A 890 8.34 -37.44 -8.38
CA ARG A 890 7.17 -37.77 -9.18
C ARG A 890 7.09 -36.89 -10.41
N ILE A 891 6.44 -37.40 -11.46
CA ILE A 891 6.23 -36.65 -12.70
C ILE A 891 5.17 -35.57 -12.52
N ILE A 892 5.41 -34.44 -13.19
CA ILE A 892 4.49 -33.32 -13.31
C ILE A 892 4.42 -32.89 -14.79
N ARG A 893 3.20 -32.74 -15.35
CA ARG A 893 2.95 -32.38 -16.75
C ARG A 893 2.16 -31.08 -16.92
N GLY A 894 1.96 -30.60 -18.15
CA GLY A 894 1.08 -29.46 -18.48
C GLY A 894 1.79 -28.12 -18.68
N GLY A 895 2.77 -27.78 -17.85
CA GLY A 895 3.30 -26.42 -17.81
C GLY A 895 2.28 -25.41 -17.26
N SER A 896 2.75 -24.42 -16.50
CA SER A 896 1.89 -23.42 -15.87
C SER A 896 2.06 -22.01 -16.45
N LEU A 897 1.20 -21.10 -16.02
CA LEU A 897 1.15 -19.67 -16.35
C LEU A 897 2.48 -18.92 -16.20
N HIS A 898 3.43 -19.49 -15.45
CA HIS A 898 4.71 -18.86 -15.13
C HIS A 898 5.82 -19.20 -16.13
N PHE A 899 5.58 -20.13 -17.07
CA PHE A 899 6.64 -20.64 -17.94
C PHE A 899 6.52 -20.16 -19.40
N GLY A 900 7.68 -20.10 -20.06
CA GLY A 900 7.81 -19.82 -21.49
C GLY A 900 7.00 -20.77 -22.38
N ALA A 901 6.64 -20.36 -23.60
CA ALA A 901 5.91 -21.20 -24.57
C ALA A 901 6.48 -22.62 -24.72
N LEU A 902 7.82 -22.76 -24.70
CA LEU A 902 8.52 -24.05 -24.80
C LEU A 902 8.24 -25.04 -23.67
N HIS A 903 7.74 -24.56 -22.53
CA HIS A 903 7.36 -25.36 -21.37
C HIS A 903 5.87 -25.76 -21.39
N LEU A 904 5.09 -25.30 -22.37
CA LEU A 904 3.67 -25.63 -22.56
C LEU A 904 3.44 -26.78 -23.55
N ARG A 905 4.52 -27.35 -24.11
CA ARG A 905 4.45 -28.52 -25.00
C ARG A 905 3.92 -29.72 -24.23
N ALA A 906 3.10 -30.54 -24.89
CA ALA A 906 2.55 -31.76 -24.31
C ALA A 906 3.65 -32.74 -23.84
N ALA A 907 4.76 -32.81 -24.56
CA ALA A 907 5.91 -33.66 -24.23
C ALA A 907 6.78 -33.14 -23.08
N LYS A 908 6.57 -31.90 -22.59
CA LYS A 908 7.41 -31.30 -21.54
C LYS A 908 7.24 -32.08 -20.23
N ARG A 909 8.35 -32.59 -19.71
CA ARG A 909 8.42 -33.26 -18.40
C ARG A 909 8.95 -32.32 -17.33
N SER A 910 8.22 -32.18 -16.24
CA SER A 910 8.68 -31.60 -14.97
C SER A 910 8.62 -32.67 -13.88
N HIS A 911 9.22 -32.39 -12.72
CA HIS A 911 9.25 -33.32 -11.60
C HIS A 911 9.40 -32.59 -10.28
N GLY A 912 9.09 -33.28 -9.19
CA GLY A 912 9.40 -32.83 -7.84
C GLY A 912 9.22 -33.94 -6.82
N TYR A 913 9.81 -33.75 -5.63
CA TYR A 913 9.58 -34.66 -4.51
C TYR A 913 8.09 -34.79 -4.20
N PRO A 914 7.61 -35.97 -3.75
CA PRO A 914 6.20 -36.17 -3.40
C PRO A 914 5.65 -35.17 -2.37
N SER A 915 6.51 -34.65 -1.48
CA SER A 915 6.18 -33.66 -0.45
C SER A 915 6.31 -32.20 -0.92
N SER A 916 6.77 -31.95 -2.14
CA SER A 916 6.90 -30.60 -2.68
C SER A 916 5.54 -29.99 -2.95
N ARG A 917 5.43 -28.67 -2.75
CA ARG A 917 4.25 -27.86 -3.07
C ARG A 917 4.68 -26.69 -3.95
N SER A 918 3.78 -26.22 -4.79
CA SER A 918 3.98 -25.05 -5.63
C SER A 918 2.65 -24.31 -5.82
N ASN A 919 2.71 -22.99 -5.97
CA ASN A 919 1.54 -22.15 -6.29
C ASN A 919 0.95 -22.41 -7.68
N CYS A 920 1.57 -23.28 -8.47
CA CYS A 920 1.14 -23.61 -9.82
C CYS A 920 1.08 -25.12 -10.10
N SER A 921 1.15 -25.96 -9.06
CA SER A 921 0.98 -27.42 -9.17
C SER A 921 -0.37 -27.84 -8.59
N GLY A 922 -1.22 -28.38 -9.44
CA GLY A 922 -2.49 -29.04 -9.11
C GLY A 922 -2.51 -30.47 -9.66
N PHE A 923 -3.70 -30.99 -9.97
CA PHE A 923 -3.88 -32.33 -10.53
C PHE A 923 -5.29 -32.51 -11.10
N ARG A 924 -5.48 -33.62 -11.82
CA ARG A 924 -6.78 -34.15 -12.26
C ARG A 924 -6.84 -35.65 -12.02
N CYS A 925 -8.02 -36.26 -12.11
CA CYS A 925 -8.18 -37.70 -11.89
C CYS A 925 -8.60 -38.44 -13.17
N VAL A 926 -8.36 -39.75 -13.14
CA VAL A 926 -8.79 -40.72 -14.15
C VAL A 926 -9.36 -41.98 -13.50
N ARG A 927 -10.16 -42.73 -14.26
CA ARG A 927 -10.61 -44.08 -13.91
C ARG A 927 -10.76 -44.97 -15.16
N PRO A 928 -10.69 -46.31 -15.02
CA PRO A 928 -10.88 -47.23 -16.16
C PRO A 928 -12.28 -47.10 -16.78
N ALA A 929 -12.39 -47.16 -18.11
CA ALA A 929 -13.67 -47.00 -18.82
C ALA A 929 -14.73 -48.09 -18.48
N ASN A 930 -14.30 -49.27 -18.03
CA ASN A 930 -15.18 -50.41 -17.70
C ASN A 930 -16.01 -50.24 -16.41
N SER A 931 -15.96 -49.08 -15.76
CA SER A 931 -16.68 -48.81 -14.50
C SER A 931 -18.13 -48.35 -14.70
N PHE A 932 -18.64 -48.29 -15.94
CA PHE A 932 -20.07 -48.21 -16.25
C PHE A 932 -20.65 -49.61 -16.53
N ALA A 933 -20.78 -50.42 -15.48
CA ALA A 933 -21.64 -51.61 -15.52
C ALA A 933 -22.46 -51.61 -14.23
N TYR A 934 -23.64 -50.98 -14.31
CA TYR A 934 -24.73 -51.20 -13.35
C TYR A 934 -25.32 -52.60 -13.51
#